data_AF-A0A9D3N1H1-F1
#
_entry.id   AF-A0A9D3N1H1-F1
#
_cell.length_a   1.000
_cell.length_b   1.000
_cell.length_c   1.000
_cell.angle_alpha   90.00
_cell.angle_beta   90.00
_cell.angle_gamma   90.00
#
_symmetry.space_group_name_H-M   'P 1'
#
loop_
_entity.id
_entity.type
_entity.pdbx_description
1 polymer ?
#
loop_
_entity_poly.entity_id
_entity_poly.type
_entity_poly.pdbx_seq_one_letter_code
_entity_poly.pdbx_strand_id
1 'polypeptide(L)'
;MTVNLDKEAYYRRIKRLYGNWKKGEDEFGKVDAIVVSVGVDEEIVYAKSTALETWLFGYELTDTIMVFCETKIIFLASKKKLEFLKQVAVTKGNENANGIPPVTLLVREKNESNKANFEKMIEAIRGSKAGKTVGVFIKDKFPGEYMKSWNNMLTAEGLEKVDISAVVAYTMAVKEDGEQTLMKKAASITSDVFTKFFKERVMEIVDADEKVKHSRLAESVEKAIEDRKFLGGVDPSTVEMCYPPIIQSGGNYSLKFSVVSDKNYMHFGAITCAMGIRYKSYCSNLVRTLMVDPPQEMQDNYNFLLQVEEELLKELKHGVKICDAYNAVMEYVKKEKSDLISKLTKNLGFVMGIEFREASLVLNTKNQYKLKKGMVLSVSLGFADLINSEGKKEEQKKYALFIGDTIMINEEDPATILTPVKKKIKNVGIFLKNDDEEDDEEEDNDAEELLGKGARAALLAERTRVSNEMTAEEKRRTHQRELANQMNEEAKRRLTEQKGEQQVQKARKSNVSYKNVSQMPREKDIRDMKLYIDKKYETVVMPVFGIATPFHIATIKNISMSVEGDYTYLRINFFVPGSSLGRHEGNIFPNPEATFVKEITYRASNLKSPGDTLVPSTNLQNAFRIIKEVQKRYKTREAEEKEKEGIVKQDSLVINLNRSNPKLKDLYIRPNIAQKRMQGSLEAHTNGFRFTSVRGDKVDILYKNIKHAVFQPCDGEMIIVLHFHLKNAIMFGKKRHTDVQFYTEVGEITTDLGKHQHMHDRDDLYAEQMEREMRHKLKSAFKNFIEKVETLTKEELEFEVPFRDLGFQGAPYRSTCLLQPTSSALCNVTEWPPFVVTLDEVELVHFERVQFHLKNFDIVIVYKDYNKKVTMINAVPVNSLDPIKEWLNSCDIKYTEGVQSLNWTKIMKTIVDDPEGFFEQGGWSFLDPESEGSGGEDDSESEMEDETFNPSADEEEEEEEDSDEDYSSETEDSEYSASLGSEEESGKDWDELEEEARKADKESHYEDDDTSNRKRKDRFVFGFRSPVKVPVLCNHIFALCSDWFVFVFHIMYCFKNRNSDQDTKIIRLSIFLIADECSVVTEDQTMASGKDSQECSIDIENVPPADSAHQVDGPIILWSKGTDFFNCLRMPVLHLVNKALTRYLESRCNGCQITHAIQRQHTCPFEPHDRIYQTDFDGLMPKLITPWFIEGVHQYLDEYSFLVKKERVKMAVVVFLQMLKSESLIYRTIHHMYDNLVLIDEKIEGLEKIFLLTCM
;
A
#
# COMPACT_ATOMS: atom_id res chain seq x y z
N MET A 1 -2.98 -49.27 -27.25
CA MET A 1 -3.08 -49.46 -25.78
C MET A 1 -4.49 -49.95 -25.47
N THR A 2 -4.68 -50.87 -24.54
CA THR A 2 -6.02 -51.25 -24.04
C THR A 2 -6.54 -50.15 -23.12
N VAL A 3 -7.78 -49.72 -23.30
CA VAL A 3 -8.45 -48.76 -22.40
C VAL A 3 -8.54 -49.40 -21.01
N ASN A 4 -8.15 -48.66 -19.98
CA ASN A 4 -8.08 -49.16 -18.60
C ASN A 4 -9.34 -48.73 -17.83
N LEU A 5 -9.95 -49.65 -17.09
CA LEU A 5 -11.16 -49.42 -16.28
C LEU A 5 -10.74 -49.16 -14.84
N ASP A 6 -11.22 -48.06 -14.22
CA ASP A 6 -11.02 -47.83 -12.78
C ASP A 6 -11.87 -48.84 -11.97
N LYS A 7 -11.23 -49.95 -11.61
CA LYS A 7 -11.83 -51.04 -10.85
C LYS A 7 -12.31 -50.58 -9.49
N GLU A 8 -11.59 -49.67 -8.82
CA GLU A 8 -11.96 -49.23 -7.48
C GLU A 8 -13.22 -48.36 -7.51
N ALA A 9 -13.28 -47.40 -8.43
CA ALA A 9 -14.49 -46.63 -8.68
C ALA A 9 -15.67 -47.55 -9.01
N TYR A 10 -15.51 -48.53 -9.92
CA TYR A 10 -16.55 -49.51 -10.22
C TYR A 10 -17.05 -50.22 -8.95
N TYR A 11 -16.17 -50.82 -8.15
CA TYR A 11 -16.57 -51.57 -6.96
C TYR A 11 -17.22 -50.68 -5.88
N ARG A 12 -16.76 -49.44 -5.66
CA ARG A 12 -17.42 -48.49 -4.75
C ARG A 12 -18.82 -48.13 -5.24
N ARG A 13 -18.96 -47.79 -6.52
CA ARG A 13 -20.20 -47.28 -7.13
C ARG A 13 -21.26 -48.36 -7.27
N ILE A 14 -20.88 -49.57 -7.70
CA ILE A 14 -21.81 -50.70 -7.77
C ILE A 14 -22.26 -51.14 -6.36
N LYS A 15 -21.37 -51.11 -5.35
CA LYS A 15 -21.73 -51.37 -3.95
C LYS A 15 -22.71 -50.34 -3.40
N ARG A 16 -22.57 -49.07 -3.78
CA ARG A 16 -23.51 -47.98 -3.46
C ARG A 16 -24.88 -48.18 -4.12
N LEU A 17 -24.93 -48.60 -5.40
CA LEU A 17 -26.18 -48.95 -6.09
C LEU A 17 -26.90 -50.13 -5.40
N TYR A 18 -26.20 -51.25 -5.18
CA TYR A 18 -26.77 -52.41 -4.49
C TYR A 18 -27.13 -52.12 -3.03
N GLY A 19 -26.37 -51.26 -2.34
CA GLY A 19 -26.65 -50.83 -0.97
C GLY A 19 -27.98 -50.08 -0.87
N ASN A 20 -28.20 -49.11 -1.77
CA ASN A 20 -29.48 -48.39 -1.83
C ASN A 20 -30.63 -49.28 -2.29
N TRP A 21 -30.41 -50.15 -3.29
CA TRP A 21 -31.42 -51.10 -3.75
C TRP A 21 -31.83 -52.12 -2.67
N LYS A 22 -30.89 -52.56 -1.82
CA LYS A 22 -31.17 -53.45 -0.67
C LYS A 22 -31.89 -52.77 0.50
N LYS A 23 -31.78 -51.44 0.65
CA LYS A 23 -32.58 -50.70 1.65
C LYS A 23 -34.08 -50.70 1.32
N GLY A 24 -34.43 -50.79 0.03
CA GLY A 24 -35.82 -50.89 -0.41
C GLY A 24 -36.66 -49.63 -0.20
N GLU A 25 -36.02 -48.47 -0.07
CA GLU A 25 -36.70 -47.16 -0.01
C GLU A 25 -37.27 -46.78 -1.40
N ASP A 26 -38.36 -46.01 -1.40
CA ASP A 26 -39.05 -45.48 -2.60
C ASP A 26 -39.27 -46.54 -3.72
N GLU A 27 -38.90 -46.25 -4.97
CA GLU A 27 -39.10 -47.17 -6.09
C GLU A 27 -38.23 -48.42 -6.03
N PHE A 28 -37.08 -48.39 -5.33
CA PHE A 28 -36.21 -49.58 -5.20
C PHE A 28 -36.86 -50.71 -4.41
N GLY A 29 -37.80 -50.40 -3.49
CA GLY A 29 -38.57 -51.41 -2.74
C GLY A 29 -39.49 -52.27 -3.62
N LYS A 30 -39.80 -51.82 -4.85
CA LYS A 30 -40.73 -52.46 -5.79
C LYS A 30 -40.03 -53.19 -6.95
N VAL A 31 -38.70 -53.41 -6.86
CA VAL A 31 -37.89 -53.88 -8.01
C VAL A 31 -37.16 -55.19 -7.70
N ASP A 32 -37.44 -56.21 -8.52
CA ASP A 32 -36.83 -57.55 -8.47
C ASP A 32 -35.49 -57.63 -9.22
N ALA A 33 -35.36 -56.92 -10.35
CA ALA A 33 -34.11 -56.77 -11.10
C ALA A 33 -34.03 -55.39 -11.79
N ILE A 34 -32.83 -54.85 -11.94
CA ILE A 34 -32.61 -53.59 -12.67
C ILE A 34 -32.11 -53.91 -14.09
N VAL A 35 -32.73 -53.31 -15.11
CA VAL A 35 -32.41 -53.49 -16.53
C VAL A 35 -32.04 -52.14 -17.14
N VAL A 36 -30.85 -52.07 -17.72
CA VAL A 36 -30.32 -50.88 -18.39
C VAL A 36 -29.85 -51.29 -19.78
N SER A 37 -30.23 -50.55 -20.82
CA SER A 37 -29.95 -50.93 -22.20
C SER A 37 -29.69 -49.71 -23.06
N VAL A 38 -28.46 -49.59 -23.57
CA VAL A 38 -28.00 -48.51 -24.45
C VAL A 38 -27.92 -49.03 -25.88
N GLY A 39 -28.52 -48.30 -26.83
CA GLY A 39 -28.55 -48.64 -28.25
C GLY A 39 -27.46 -47.94 -29.04
N VAL A 40 -27.82 -47.48 -30.24
CA VAL A 40 -27.01 -46.52 -30.99
C VAL A 40 -27.27 -45.13 -30.42
N ASP A 41 -26.22 -44.34 -30.23
CA ASP A 41 -26.31 -42.96 -29.74
C ASP A 41 -25.62 -42.02 -30.73
N GLU A 42 -26.44 -41.33 -31.53
CA GLU A 42 -26.01 -40.35 -32.55
C GLU A 42 -26.58 -38.94 -32.25
N GLU A 43 -27.55 -38.82 -31.35
CA GLU A 43 -28.28 -37.57 -31.04
C GLU A 43 -28.59 -37.38 -29.52
N ILE A 44 -28.42 -38.38 -28.65
CA ILE A 44 -28.93 -38.35 -27.26
C ILE A 44 -27.80 -37.95 -26.28
N VAL A 45 -27.50 -36.66 -26.23
CA VAL A 45 -26.43 -36.09 -25.38
C VAL A 45 -26.52 -36.50 -23.89
N TYR A 46 -27.73 -36.75 -23.37
CA TYR A 46 -27.97 -37.19 -22.00
C TYR A 46 -29.08 -38.24 -21.90
N ALA A 47 -28.76 -39.39 -21.32
CA ALA A 47 -29.71 -40.43 -20.91
C ALA A 47 -29.27 -41.05 -19.57
N LYS A 48 -30.22 -41.57 -18.79
CA LYS A 48 -29.91 -42.19 -17.48
C LYS A 48 -29.06 -43.45 -17.63
N SER A 49 -29.26 -44.19 -18.71
CA SER A 49 -28.51 -45.39 -19.06
C SER A 49 -27.03 -45.09 -19.35
N THR A 50 -26.75 -44.10 -20.23
CA THR A 50 -25.38 -43.71 -20.57
C THR A 50 -24.67 -43.02 -19.42
N ALA A 51 -25.40 -42.26 -18.60
CA ALA A 51 -24.89 -41.69 -17.37
C ALA A 51 -24.49 -42.76 -16.34
N LEU A 52 -25.27 -43.83 -16.19
CA LEU A 52 -24.94 -44.95 -15.31
C LEU A 52 -23.73 -45.74 -15.83
N GLU A 53 -23.59 -45.95 -17.15
CA GLU A 53 -22.41 -46.60 -17.74
C GLU A 53 -21.15 -45.76 -17.54
N THR A 54 -21.21 -44.46 -17.82
CA THR A 54 -20.11 -43.50 -17.54
C THR A 54 -19.77 -43.49 -16.05
N TRP A 55 -20.76 -43.56 -15.15
CA TRP A 55 -20.51 -43.60 -13.71
C TRP A 55 -19.85 -44.91 -13.27
N LEU A 56 -20.31 -46.06 -13.77
CA LEU A 56 -19.76 -47.37 -13.38
C LEU A 56 -18.40 -47.68 -14.01
N PHE A 57 -18.16 -47.27 -15.26
CA PHE A 57 -17.01 -47.71 -16.05
C PHE A 57 -16.06 -46.58 -16.49
N GLY A 58 -16.49 -45.31 -16.37
CA GLY A 58 -15.77 -44.15 -16.91
C GLY A 58 -15.99 -43.93 -18.41
N TYR A 59 -16.79 -44.77 -19.08
CA TYR A 59 -17.03 -44.75 -20.52
C TYR A 59 -18.46 -45.18 -20.85
N GLU A 60 -19.00 -44.62 -21.93
CA GLU A 60 -20.26 -45.05 -22.52
C GLU A 60 -20.08 -46.30 -23.40
N LEU A 61 -21.05 -47.22 -23.36
CA LEU A 61 -21.00 -48.51 -24.03
C LEU A 61 -22.25 -48.76 -24.91
N THR A 62 -22.44 -47.98 -25.98
CA THR A 62 -23.42 -48.27 -27.07
C THR A 62 -23.62 -49.77 -27.42
N ASP A 63 -24.84 -50.16 -27.81
CA ASP A 63 -25.22 -51.55 -28.11
C ASP A 63 -24.98 -52.55 -26.94
N THR A 64 -25.11 -52.10 -25.68
CA THR A 64 -24.92 -52.92 -24.47
C THR A 64 -26.22 -53.06 -23.68
N ILE A 65 -26.43 -54.24 -23.11
CA ILE A 65 -27.50 -54.50 -22.14
C ILE A 65 -26.87 -54.96 -20.83
N MET A 66 -27.25 -54.32 -19.74
CA MET A 66 -26.88 -54.67 -18.38
C MET A 66 -28.10 -55.11 -17.58
N VAL A 67 -27.99 -56.24 -16.90
CA VAL A 67 -29.02 -56.77 -16.00
C VAL A 67 -28.39 -57.00 -14.64
N PHE A 68 -28.94 -56.35 -13.62
CA PHE A 68 -28.51 -56.47 -12.23
C PHE A 68 -29.58 -57.26 -11.46
N CYS A 69 -29.25 -58.50 -11.09
CA CYS A 69 -30.08 -59.37 -10.25
C CYS A 69 -29.49 -59.44 -8.83
N GLU A 70 -30.27 -59.91 -7.85
CA GLU A 70 -29.81 -60.06 -6.47
C GLU A 70 -28.52 -60.90 -6.33
N THR A 71 -28.39 -61.95 -7.14
CA THR A 71 -27.33 -62.98 -7.05
C THR A 71 -26.39 -63.05 -8.26
N LYS A 72 -26.61 -62.24 -9.31
CA LYS A 72 -25.74 -62.17 -10.49
C LYS A 72 -25.88 -60.85 -11.25
N ILE A 73 -24.81 -60.40 -11.88
CA ILE A 73 -24.81 -59.31 -12.86
C ILE A 73 -24.59 -59.92 -14.25
N ILE A 74 -25.28 -59.44 -15.27
CA ILE A 74 -25.10 -59.89 -16.66
C ILE A 74 -24.84 -58.68 -17.56
N PHE A 75 -23.77 -58.73 -18.35
CA PHE A 75 -23.48 -57.75 -19.39
C PHE A 75 -23.47 -58.43 -20.77
N LEU A 76 -24.34 -57.99 -21.68
CA LEU A 76 -24.40 -58.45 -23.07
C LEU A 76 -23.88 -57.33 -23.98
N ALA A 77 -22.69 -57.54 -24.57
CA ALA A 77 -22.02 -56.54 -25.41
C ALA A 77 -21.15 -57.20 -26.51
N SER A 78 -20.60 -56.39 -27.41
CA SER A 78 -19.69 -56.88 -28.45
C SER A 78 -18.37 -57.44 -27.88
N LYS A 79 -17.71 -58.37 -28.60
CA LYS A 79 -16.45 -59.02 -28.20
C LYS A 79 -15.37 -58.03 -27.70
N LYS A 80 -15.22 -56.87 -28.36
CA LYS A 80 -14.27 -55.81 -27.94
C LYS A 80 -14.65 -55.18 -26.59
N LYS A 81 -15.95 -54.87 -26.37
CA LYS A 81 -16.44 -54.26 -25.12
C LYS A 81 -16.39 -55.25 -23.95
N LEU A 82 -16.58 -56.54 -24.20
CA LEU A 82 -16.38 -57.57 -23.19
C LEU A 82 -14.93 -57.71 -22.76
N GLU A 83 -13.95 -57.54 -23.66
CA GLU A 83 -12.53 -57.58 -23.28
C GLU A 83 -12.17 -56.45 -22.31
N PHE A 84 -12.80 -55.29 -22.47
CA PHE A 84 -12.75 -54.19 -21.50
C PHE A 84 -13.43 -54.56 -20.17
N LEU A 85 -14.67 -55.08 -20.21
CA LEU A 85 -15.43 -55.47 -19.02
C LEU A 85 -14.86 -56.70 -18.26
N LYS A 86 -14.02 -57.55 -18.87
CA LYS A 86 -13.30 -58.63 -18.18
C LYS A 86 -12.46 -58.11 -17.00
N GLN A 87 -12.01 -56.86 -17.06
CA GLN A 87 -11.22 -56.21 -16.00
C GLN A 87 -11.96 -56.17 -14.65
N VAL A 88 -13.30 -56.16 -14.65
CA VAL A 88 -14.15 -56.21 -13.45
C VAL A 88 -14.86 -57.56 -13.26
N ALA A 89 -14.92 -58.42 -14.27
CA ALA A 89 -15.47 -59.77 -14.14
C ALA A 89 -14.51 -60.75 -13.41
N VAL A 90 -13.20 -60.50 -13.44
CA VAL A 90 -12.21 -61.30 -12.70
C VAL A 90 -12.00 -60.72 -11.29
N THR A 91 -12.69 -61.28 -10.31
CA THR A 91 -12.69 -60.79 -8.91
C THR A 91 -11.57 -61.35 -8.02
N LYS A 92 -10.74 -62.30 -8.52
CA LYS A 92 -9.68 -62.95 -7.73
C LYS A 92 -8.67 -61.92 -7.19
N GLY A 93 -8.62 -61.76 -5.86
CA GLY A 93 -7.64 -60.94 -5.15
C GLY A 93 -8.11 -59.54 -4.73
N ASN A 94 -9.32 -59.11 -5.11
CA ASN A 94 -9.84 -57.79 -4.71
C ASN A 94 -10.75 -57.89 -3.48
N GLU A 95 -10.27 -57.41 -2.32
CA GLU A 95 -11.07 -57.29 -1.09
C GLU A 95 -12.32 -56.42 -1.27
N ASN A 96 -12.24 -55.43 -2.16
CA ASN A 96 -13.33 -54.52 -2.54
C ASN A 96 -14.50 -55.20 -3.28
N ALA A 97 -14.34 -56.44 -3.77
CA ALA A 97 -15.42 -57.19 -4.42
C ALA A 97 -16.41 -57.83 -3.43
N ASN A 98 -16.11 -57.81 -2.12
CA ASN A 98 -16.95 -58.43 -1.09
C ASN A 98 -18.37 -57.83 -1.03
N GLY A 99 -19.38 -58.69 -1.19
CA GLY A 99 -20.81 -58.34 -1.10
C GLY A 99 -21.47 -57.95 -2.44
N ILE A 100 -20.76 -58.05 -3.56
CA ILE A 100 -21.24 -57.73 -4.91
C ILE A 100 -21.45 -59.05 -5.69
N PRO A 101 -22.53 -59.19 -6.49
CA PRO A 101 -22.76 -60.43 -7.24
C PRO A 101 -21.76 -60.65 -8.39
N PRO A 102 -21.47 -61.92 -8.77
CA PRO A 102 -20.56 -62.23 -9.87
C PRO A 102 -21.07 -61.71 -11.22
N VAL A 103 -20.15 -61.18 -12.03
CA VAL A 103 -20.42 -60.65 -13.36
C VAL A 103 -20.31 -61.75 -14.42
N THR A 104 -21.39 -61.98 -15.17
CA THR A 104 -21.47 -62.88 -16.32
C THR A 104 -21.40 -62.07 -17.60
N LEU A 105 -20.49 -62.44 -18.51
CA LEU A 105 -20.30 -61.75 -19.78
C LEU A 105 -20.93 -62.58 -20.93
N LEU A 106 -21.87 -61.98 -21.65
CA LEU A 106 -22.52 -62.58 -22.82
C LEU A 106 -22.10 -61.83 -24.09
N VAL A 107 -21.82 -62.59 -25.15
CA VAL A 107 -21.36 -62.06 -26.44
C VAL A 107 -22.55 -61.68 -27.31
N ARG A 108 -22.63 -60.41 -27.72
CA ARG A 108 -23.52 -59.98 -28.81
C ARG A 108 -22.93 -60.44 -30.14
N GLU A 109 -23.62 -61.34 -30.82
CA GLU A 109 -23.26 -61.75 -32.18
C GLU A 109 -23.89 -60.78 -33.20
N LYS A 110 -23.14 -60.45 -34.26
CA LYS A 110 -23.58 -59.48 -35.28
C LYS A 110 -24.41 -60.09 -36.41
N ASN A 111 -24.21 -61.38 -36.68
CA ASN A 111 -24.73 -62.07 -37.86
C ASN A 111 -25.74 -63.19 -37.51
N GLU A 112 -26.00 -63.41 -36.22
CA GLU A 112 -26.89 -64.46 -35.70
C GLU A 112 -27.96 -63.85 -34.78
N SER A 113 -29.05 -64.58 -34.56
CA SER A 113 -30.13 -64.12 -33.68
C SER A 113 -29.69 -64.14 -32.22
N ASN A 114 -29.63 -62.97 -31.59
CA ASN A 114 -29.30 -62.82 -30.16
C ASN A 114 -30.41 -63.35 -29.20
N LYS A 115 -31.47 -63.99 -29.73
CA LYS A 115 -32.62 -64.51 -28.97
C LYS A 115 -32.21 -65.38 -27.79
N ALA A 116 -31.29 -66.32 -27.98
CA ALA A 116 -30.81 -67.22 -26.93
C ALA A 116 -30.05 -66.51 -25.79
N ASN A 117 -29.47 -65.32 -26.06
CA ASN A 117 -28.86 -64.50 -25.02
C ASN A 117 -29.90 -63.64 -24.29
N PHE A 118 -30.94 -63.17 -25.00
CA PHE A 118 -32.08 -62.51 -24.37
C PHE A 118 -32.84 -63.46 -23.44
N GLU A 119 -33.11 -64.69 -23.86
CA GLU A 119 -33.77 -65.73 -23.05
C GLU A 119 -33.02 -66.00 -21.74
N LYS A 120 -31.69 -66.12 -21.75
CA LYS A 120 -30.85 -66.25 -20.54
C LYS A 120 -30.93 -65.03 -19.60
N MET A 121 -31.11 -63.83 -20.13
CA MET A 121 -31.28 -62.61 -19.33
C MET A 121 -32.69 -62.51 -18.74
N ILE A 122 -33.72 -62.95 -19.46
CA ILE A 122 -35.09 -63.08 -18.91
C ILE A 122 -35.14 -64.13 -17.80
N GLU A 123 -34.55 -65.31 -18.01
CA GLU A 123 -34.42 -66.36 -16.99
C GLU A 123 -33.70 -65.83 -15.73
N ALA A 124 -32.66 -65.01 -15.93
CA ALA A 124 -31.96 -64.34 -14.83
C ALA A 124 -32.84 -63.35 -14.05
N ILE A 125 -33.70 -62.58 -14.74
CA ILE A 125 -34.66 -61.66 -14.11
C ILE A 125 -35.72 -62.45 -13.33
N ARG A 126 -36.28 -63.52 -13.91
CA ARG A 126 -37.26 -64.41 -13.24
C ARG A 126 -36.69 -65.05 -11.98
N GLY A 127 -35.40 -65.38 -11.97
CA GLY A 127 -34.68 -65.92 -10.80
C GLY A 127 -34.17 -64.88 -9.80
N SER A 128 -34.53 -63.59 -9.93
CA SER A 128 -34.14 -62.52 -9.01
C SER A 128 -35.32 -62.13 -8.13
N LYS A 129 -35.15 -62.11 -6.79
CA LYS A 129 -36.21 -61.82 -5.81
C LYS A 129 -37.54 -62.53 -6.16
N ALA A 130 -38.62 -61.80 -6.45
CA ALA A 130 -39.93 -62.34 -6.81
C ALA A 130 -40.16 -62.53 -8.33
N GLY A 131 -39.23 -62.08 -9.18
CA GLY A 131 -39.24 -62.33 -10.64
C GLY A 131 -40.41 -61.71 -11.43
N LYS A 132 -41.03 -60.63 -10.92
CA LYS A 132 -42.22 -59.99 -11.51
C LYS A 132 -41.96 -58.58 -12.04
N THR A 133 -41.07 -57.84 -11.36
CA THR A 133 -40.87 -56.40 -11.56
C THR A 133 -39.47 -56.08 -12.07
N VAL A 134 -39.36 -55.16 -13.03
CA VAL A 134 -38.08 -54.67 -13.55
C VAL A 134 -37.97 -53.16 -13.40
N GLY A 135 -36.88 -52.72 -12.76
CA GLY A 135 -36.50 -51.32 -12.69
C GLY A 135 -35.85 -50.90 -14.00
N VAL A 136 -36.40 -49.89 -14.66
CA VAL A 136 -35.95 -49.37 -15.95
C VAL A 136 -35.96 -47.84 -15.97
N PHE A 137 -35.25 -47.23 -16.91
CA PHE A 137 -35.37 -45.79 -17.19
C PHE A 137 -36.41 -45.57 -18.31
N ILE A 138 -37.66 -45.26 -17.94
CA ILE A 138 -38.79 -45.26 -18.91
C ILE A 138 -38.63 -44.21 -20.03
N LYS A 139 -37.87 -43.14 -19.77
CA LYS A 139 -37.60 -42.06 -20.73
C LYS A 139 -36.53 -42.43 -21.77
N ASP A 140 -35.64 -43.37 -21.45
CA ASP A 140 -34.53 -43.74 -22.31
C ASP A 140 -35.02 -44.62 -23.46
N LYS A 141 -34.94 -44.11 -24.68
CA LYS A 141 -35.44 -44.78 -25.90
C LYS A 141 -34.42 -44.69 -27.02
N PHE A 142 -33.43 -45.57 -26.97
CA PHE A 142 -32.40 -45.63 -28.00
C PHE A 142 -32.92 -46.26 -29.31
N PRO A 143 -32.51 -45.73 -30.47
CA PRO A 143 -32.81 -46.32 -31.77
C PRO A 143 -32.04 -47.64 -32.00
N GLY A 144 -32.43 -48.35 -33.07
CA GLY A 144 -31.75 -49.55 -33.59
C GLY A 144 -32.56 -50.86 -33.45
N GLU A 145 -32.38 -51.76 -34.43
CA GLU A 145 -33.07 -53.05 -34.47
C GLU A 145 -32.74 -53.96 -33.28
N TYR A 146 -31.52 -53.83 -32.74
CA TYR A 146 -31.06 -54.58 -31.57
C TYR A 146 -31.86 -54.22 -30.31
N MET A 147 -32.02 -52.91 -30.03
CA MET A 147 -32.86 -52.42 -28.93
C MET A 147 -34.34 -52.72 -29.14
N LYS A 148 -34.84 -52.62 -30.38
CA LYS A 148 -36.23 -53.01 -30.72
C LYS A 148 -36.49 -54.49 -30.43
N SER A 149 -35.54 -55.36 -30.77
CA SER A 149 -35.63 -56.81 -30.52
C SER A 149 -35.63 -57.14 -29.02
N TRP A 150 -34.78 -56.48 -28.23
CA TRP A 150 -34.76 -56.61 -26.78
C TRP A 150 -36.06 -56.13 -26.12
N ASN A 151 -36.53 -54.93 -26.48
CA ASN A 151 -37.76 -54.35 -25.93
C ASN A 151 -39.01 -55.17 -26.26
N ASN A 152 -39.07 -55.77 -27.46
CA ASN A 152 -40.14 -56.68 -27.83
C ASN A 152 -40.14 -57.93 -26.93
N MET A 153 -38.98 -58.54 -26.67
CA MET A 153 -38.85 -59.70 -25.79
C MET A 153 -39.27 -59.37 -24.35
N LEU A 154 -38.72 -58.29 -23.79
CA LEU A 154 -39.02 -57.84 -22.43
C LEU A 154 -40.51 -57.52 -22.22
N THR A 155 -41.21 -57.10 -23.28
CA THR A 155 -42.64 -56.79 -23.23
C THR A 155 -43.52 -58.04 -23.44
N ALA A 156 -43.09 -59.00 -24.27
CA ALA A 156 -43.77 -60.28 -24.45
C ALA A 156 -43.83 -61.13 -23.16
N GLU A 157 -42.84 -60.97 -22.28
CA GLU A 157 -42.76 -61.65 -20.98
C GLU A 157 -43.72 -61.10 -19.91
N GLY A 158 -44.40 -59.97 -20.15
CA GLY A 158 -45.37 -59.42 -19.19
C GLY A 158 -44.78 -59.00 -17.83
N LEU A 159 -43.50 -58.61 -17.81
CA LEU A 159 -42.84 -58.06 -16.62
C LEU A 159 -43.32 -56.61 -16.36
N GLU A 160 -43.63 -56.29 -15.11
CA GLU A 160 -44.05 -54.94 -14.72
C GLU A 160 -42.84 -54.00 -14.69
N LYS A 161 -42.94 -52.85 -15.36
CA LYS A 161 -41.85 -51.88 -15.51
C LYS A 161 -42.01 -50.73 -14.50
N VAL A 162 -41.05 -50.59 -13.59
CA VAL A 162 -40.98 -49.52 -12.59
C VAL A 162 -39.92 -48.50 -13.03
N ASP A 163 -40.26 -47.20 -13.03
CA ASP A 163 -39.27 -46.14 -13.28
C ASP A 163 -38.36 -45.98 -12.07
N ILE A 164 -37.06 -46.19 -12.24
CA ILE A 164 -36.05 -45.99 -11.17
C ILE A 164 -35.20 -44.73 -11.37
N SER A 165 -35.55 -43.88 -12.34
CA SER A 165 -34.78 -42.68 -12.69
C SER A 165 -34.51 -41.77 -11.49
N ALA A 166 -35.49 -41.58 -10.60
CA ALA A 166 -35.38 -40.69 -9.44
C ALA A 166 -34.42 -41.22 -8.36
N VAL A 167 -34.59 -42.48 -7.93
CA VAL A 167 -33.72 -43.11 -6.94
C VAL A 167 -32.30 -43.36 -7.45
N VAL A 168 -32.11 -43.61 -8.76
CA VAL A 168 -30.76 -43.70 -9.34
C VAL A 168 -30.10 -42.31 -9.41
N ALA A 169 -30.83 -41.26 -9.81
CA ALA A 169 -30.34 -39.88 -9.75
C ALA A 169 -29.88 -39.52 -8.32
N TYR A 170 -30.70 -39.79 -7.30
CA TYR A 170 -30.31 -39.55 -5.90
C TYR A 170 -29.14 -40.45 -5.45
N THR A 171 -29.06 -41.67 -5.99
CA THR A 171 -27.91 -42.57 -5.79
C THR A 171 -26.63 -42.07 -6.45
N MET A 172 -26.68 -41.25 -7.50
CA MET A 172 -25.53 -40.65 -8.21
C MET A 172 -25.28 -39.17 -7.86
N ALA A 173 -26.15 -38.55 -7.04
CA ALA A 173 -26.09 -37.12 -6.74
C ALA A 173 -24.81 -36.68 -6.01
N VAL A 174 -24.39 -37.43 -4.97
CA VAL A 174 -23.15 -37.17 -4.22
C VAL A 174 -21.93 -37.61 -5.03
N LYS A 175 -21.01 -36.69 -5.29
CA LYS A 175 -19.81 -36.88 -6.12
C LYS A 175 -18.61 -37.31 -5.25
N GLU A 176 -17.91 -38.36 -5.66
CA GLU A 176 -16.59 -38.71 -5.12
C GLU A 176 -15.55 -37.60 -5.45
N ASP A 177 -14.45 -37.52 -4.71
CA ASP A 177 -13.45 -36.44 -4.88
C ASP A 177 -12.84 -36.38 -6.31
N GLY A 178 -12.69 -37.53 -6.96
CA GLY A 178 -12.32 -37.60 -8.38
C GLY A 178 -13.37 -36.98 -9.30
N GLU A 179 -14.67 -37.21 -9.05
CA GLU A 179 -15.77 -36.61 -9.81
C GLU A 179 -15.86 -35.10 -9.56
N GLN A 180 -15.72 -34.66 -8.30
CA GLN A 180 -15.65 -33.25 -7.94
C GLN A 180 -14.48 -32.54 -8.64
N THR A 181 -13.34 -33.20 -8.78
CA THR A 181 -12.15 -32.66 -9.47
C THR A 181 -12.41 -32.46 -10.96
N LEU A 182 -13.13 -33.39 -11.61
CA LEU A 182 -13.56 -33.23 -13.01
C LEU A 182 -14.56 -32.08 -13.17
N MET A 183 -15.55 -31.95 -12.27
CA MET A 183 -16.52 -30.85 -12.28
C MET A 183 -15.87 -29.48 -11.99
N LYS A 184 -14.90 -29.42 -11.07
CA LYS A 184 -14.08 -28.21 -10.83
C LYS A 184 -13.29 -27.80 -12.07
N LYS A 185 -12.71 -28.75 -12.81
CA LYS A 185 -12.00 -28.44 -14.06
C LYS A 185 -12.96 -28.01 -15.18
N ALA A 186 -14.14 -28.63 -15.29
CA ALA A 186 -15.20 -28.20 -16.21
C ALA A 186 -15.63 -26.75 -15.93
N ALA A 187 -15.89 -26.41 -14.66
CA ALA A 187 -16.28 -25.07 -14.22
C ALA A 187 -15.19 -24.02 -14.47
N SER A 188 -13.91 -24.37 -14.25
CA SER A 188 -12.75 -23.55 -14.62
C SER A 188 -12.70 -23.26 -16.12
N ILE A 189 -12.85 -24.27 -16.99
CA ILE A 189 -12.84 -24.05 -18.44
C ILE A 189 -14.05 -23.21 -18.87
N THR A 190 -15.23 -23.41 -18.29
CA THR A 190 -16.40 -22.54 -18.54
C THR A 190 -16.11 -21.08 -18.18
N SER A 191 -15.43 -20.85 -17.06
CA SER A 191 -15.05 -19.51 -16.59
C SER A 191 -13.99 -18.87 -17.48
N ASP A 192 -13.01 -19.65 -17.95
CA ASP A 192 -11.98 -19.23 -18.91
C ASP A 192 -12.60 -18.84 -20.26
N VAL A 193 -13.48 -19.68 -20.82
CA VAL A 193 -14.16 -19.42 -22.11
C VAL A 193 -15.10 -18.22 -22.01
N PHE A 194 -15.81 -18.05 -20.90
CA PHE A 194 -16.63 -16.85 -20.70
C PHE A 194 -15.77 -15.58 -20.67
N THR A 195 -14.72 -15.59 -19.85
CA THR A 195 -13.94 -14.38 -19.55
C THR A 195 -13.01 -13.99 -20.70
N LYS A 196 -12.27 -14.96 -21.27
CA LYS A 196 -11.20 -14.70 -22.26
C LYS A 196 -11.66 -14.72 -23.72
N PHE A 197 -12.91 -15.12 -23.97
CA PHE A 197 -13.47 -15.20 -25.32
C PHE A 197 -14.85 -14.57 -25.41
N PHE A 198 -15.84 -15.03 -24.64
CA PHE A 198 -17.20 -14.54 -24.81
C PHE A 198 -17.36 -13.07 -24.42
N LYS A 199 -16.83 -12.65 -23.26
CA LYS A 199 -16.90 -11.25 -22.82
C LYS A 199 -16.17 -10.34 -23.80
N GLU A 200 -14.89 -10.62 -24.08
CA GLU A 200 -14.08 -9.89 -25.06
C GLU A 200 -14.82 -9.75 -26.40
N ARG A 201 -15.34 -10.85 -26.95
CA ARG A 201 -16.04 -10.81 -28.23
C ARG A 201 -17.36 -10.03 -28.18
N VAL A 202 -18.04 -9.94 -27.03
CA VAL A 202 -19.21 -9.07 -26.88
C VAL A 202 -18.81 -7.61 -26.81
N MET A 203 -17.70 -7.27 -26.13
CA MET A 203 -17.17 -5.89 -26.10
C MET A 203 -16.77 -5.44 -27.50
N GLU A 204 -15.93 -6.22 -28.21
CA GLU A 204 -15.59 -5.98 -29.63
C GLU A 204 -16.82 -5.72 -30.54
N ILE A 205 -17.93 -6.43 -30.29
CA ILE A 205 -19.16 -6.27 -31.07
C ILE A 205 -19.92 -4.99 -30.72
N VAL A 206 -19.90 -4.59 -29.45
CA VAL A 206 -20.54 -3.37 -28.95
C VAL A 206 -19.74 -2.14 -29.40
N ASP A 207 -18.42 -2.16 -29.23
CA ASP A 207 -17.52 -1.04 -29.54
C ASP A 207 -17.51 -0.73 -31.06
N ALA A 208 -17.73 -1.74 -31.91
CA ALA A 208 -17.76 -1.59 -33.37
C ALA A 208 -19.18 -1.48 -34.00
N ASP A 209 -20.26 -1.33 -33.22
CA ASP A 209 -21.69 -1.44 -33.64
C ASP A 209 -21.96 -2.66 -34.57
N GLU A 210 -21.29 -3.79 -34.32
CA GLU A 210 -21.36 -4.93 -35.22
C GLU A 210 -22.70 -5.67 -35.11
N LYS A 211 -23.40 -5.83 -36.23
CA LYS A 211 -24.69 -6.55 -36.29
C LYS A 211 -24.47 -8.06 -36.39
N VAL A 212 -24.08 -8.66 -35.25
CA VAL A 212 -23.92 -10.12 -35.08
C VAL A 212 -25.23 -10.77 -34.63
N LYS A 213 -25.48 -11.99 -35.10
CA LYS A 213 -26.66 -12.79 -34.70
C LYS A 213 -26.36 -13.66 -33.50
N HIS A 214 -27.34 -13.87 -32.62
CA HIS A 214 -27.17 -14.75 -31.44
C HIS A 214 -26.64 -16.15 -31.84
N SER A 215 -27.21 -16.79 -32.87
CA SER A 215 -26.73 -18.09 -33.34
C SER A 215 -25.27 -18.06 -33.83
N ARG A 216 -24.82 -16.99 -34.49
CA ARG A 216 -23.44 -16.86 -34.96
C ARG A 216 -22.47 -16.70 -33.79
N LEU A 217 -22.85 -15.95 -32.76
CA LEU A 217 -22.03 -15.79 -31.56
C LEU A 217 -21.95 -17.11 -30.77
N ALA A 218 -23.04 -17.89 -30.73
CA ALA A 218 -23.02 -19.24 -30.17
C ALA A 218 -22.09 -20.20 -30.97
N GLU A 219 -22.17 -20.21 -32.31
CA GLU A 219 -21.26 -20.99 -33.17
C GLU A 219 -19.78 -20.59 -32.96
N SER A 220 -19.50 -19.30 -32.71
CA SER A 220 -18.15 -18.82 -32.40
C SER A 220 -17.65 -19.33 -31.05
N VAL A 221 -18.52 -19.38 -30.03
CA VAL A 221 -18.22 -19.96 -28.71
C VAL A 221 -17.99 -21.47 -28.79
N GLU A 222 -18.75 -22.19 -29.64
CA GLU A 222 -18.54 -23.62 -29.90
C GLU A 222 -17.17 -23.89 -30.56
N LYS A 223 -16.70 -23.00 -31.44
CA LYS A 223 -15.35 -23.10 -32.03
C LYS A 223 -14.24 -22.73 -31.05
N ALA A 224 -14.50 -21.83 -30.09
CA ALA A 224 -13.50 -21.42 -29.11
C ALA A 224 -13.00 -22.59 -28.23
N ILE A 225 -13.80 -23.62 -28.00
CA ILE A 225 -13.38 -24.81 -27.25
C ILE A 225 -12.53 -25.80 -28.07
N GLU A 226 -12.41 -25.62 -29.38
CA GLU A 226 -11.47 -26.38 -30.21
C GLU A 226 -10.04 -25.82 -30.09
N ASP A 227 -9.90 -24.53 -29.77
CA ASP A 227 -8.61 -23.86 -29.58
C ASP A 227 -8.05 -24.07 -28.16
N ARG A 228 -6.84 -24.64 -28.12
CA ARG A 228 -6.07 -24.89 -26.89
C ARG A 228 -5.78 -23.62 -26.07
N LYS A 229 -5.81 -22.43 -26.68
CA LYS A 229 -5.66 -21.12 -26.00
C LYS A 229 -6.64 -20.98 -24.83
N PHE A 230 -7.89 -21.42 -24.99
CA PHE A 230 -8.96 -21.21 -24.01
C PHE A 230 -9.17 -22.40 -23.06
N LEU A 231 -8.50 -23.53 -23.29
CA LEU A 231 -8.67 -24.78 -22.52
C LEU A 231 -7.73 -24.95 -21.31
N GLY A 232 -6.83 -23.99 -21.07
CA GLY A 232 -5.90 -24.04 -19.94
C GLY A 232 -5.05 -25.32 -19.91
N GLY A 233 -4.50 -25.70 -21.07
CA GLY A 233 -3.61 -26.86 -21.24
C GLY A 233 -4.30 -28.23 -21.35
N VAL A 234 -5.64 -28.28 -21.38
CA VAL A 234 -6.41 -29.52 -21.58
C VAL A 234 -6.50 -29.89 -23.06
N ASP A 235 -6.61 -31.19 -23.35
CA ASP A 235 -6.79 -31.68 -24.71
C ASP A 235 -8.24 -31.47 -25.19
N PRO A 236 -8.47 -30.78 -26.35
CA PRO A 236 -9.81 -30.51 -26.87
C PRO A 236 -10.69 -31.76 -27.00
N SER A 237 -10.11 -32.94 -27.31
CA SER A 237 -10.87 -34.20 -27.44
C SER A 237 -11.60 -34.66 -26.16
N THR A 238 -11.35 -34.00 -25.02
CA THR A 238 -11.95 -34.31 -23.72
C THR A 238 -12.90 -33.22 -23.21
N VAL A 239 -13.18 -32.22 -24.05
CA VAL A 239 -13.98 -31.03 -23.75
C VAL A 239 -15.13 -30.93 -24.76
N GLU A 240 -16.36 -30.86 -24.26
CA GLU A 240 -17.57 -30.71 -25.05
C GLU A 240 -18.42 -29.54 -24.49
N MET A 241 -19.33 -28.99 -25.28
CA MET A 241 -20.40 -28.14 -24.73
C MET A 241 -21.45 -29.00 -24.02
N CYS A 242 -21.94 -28.54 -22.87
CA CYS A 242 -23.06 -29.20 -22.18
C CYS A 242 -24.35 -29.10 -22.99
N TYR A 243 -24.54 -28.00 -23.70
CA TYR A 243 -25.65 -27.66 -24.57
C TYR A 243 -25.19 -26.49 -25.48
N PRO A 244 -25.80 -26.27 -26.66
CA PRO A 244 -25.45 -25.16 -27.53
C PRO A 244 -25.56 -23.81 -26.79
N PRO A 245 -24.53 -22.94 -26.79
CA PRO A 245 -24.54 -21.69 -26.02
C PRO A 245 -25.78 -20.84 -26.30
N ILE A 246 -26.41 -20.33 -25.24
CA ILE A 246 -27.69 -19.63 -25.31
C ILE A 246 -27.46 -18.16 -25.01
N ILE A 247 -27.64 -17.33 -26.04
CA ILE A 247 -27.48 -15.88 -25.98
C ILE A 247 -28.83 -15.27 -26.38
N GLN A 248 -29.34 -14.35 -25.55
CA GLN A 248 -30.65 -13.71 -25.74
C GLN A 248 -30.55 -12.23 -25.39
N SER A 249 -31.18 -11.38 -26.20
CA SER A 249 -31.29 -9.93 -26.00
C SER A 249 -32.50 -9.37 -26.76
N GLY A 250 -32.76 -8.05 -26.65
CA GLY A 250 -33.73 -7.35 -27.50
C GLY A 250 -35.19 -7.72 -27.24
N GLY A 251 -35.59 -7.85 -25.98
CA GLY A 251 -36.97 -8.18 -25.57
C GLY A 251 -37.33 -9.67 -25.62
N ASN A 252 -36.54 -10.51 -26.31
CA ASN A 252 -36.86 -11.92 -26.56
C ASN A 252 -36.10 -12.87 -25.62
N TYR A 253 -36.60 -13.03 -24.39
CA TYR A 253 -35.98 -13.87 -23.37
C TYR A 253 -36.78 -15.12 -23.03
N SER A 254 -36.09 -16.24 -22.87
CA SER A 254 -36.62 -17.49 -22.31
C SER A 254 -35.55 -18.13 -21.44
N LEU A 255 -35.66 -17.90 -20.13
CA LEU A 255 -34.72 -18.34 -19.09
C LEU A 255 -34.80 -19.86 -18.84
N LYS A 256 -34.40 -20.66 -19.83
CA LYS A 256 -34.45 -22.12 -19.86
C LYS A 256 -33.32 -22.68 -20.73
N PHE A 257 -32.59 -23.66 -20.20
CA PHE A 257 -31.50 -24.37 -20.90
C PHE A 257 -31.94 -25.35 -22.00
N SER A 258 -33.23 -25.35 -22.39
CA SER A 258 -33.79 -26.21 -23.43
C SER A 258 -34.14 -25.43 -24.72
N VAL A 259 -33.60 -24.22 -24.84
CA VAL A 259 -33.80 -23.30 -25.96
C VAL A 259 -32.44 -23.07 -26.60
N VAL A 260 -32.40 -22.80 -27.90
CA VAL A 260 -31.17 -22.46 -28.63
C VAL A 260 -31.13 -20.96 -28.92
N SER A 261 -29.93 -20.40 -29.11
CA SER A 261 -29.76 -19.03 -29.59
C SER A 261 -30.52 -18.82 -30.90
N ASP A 262 -31.29 -17.73 -30.98
CA ASP A 262 -32.12 -17.44 -32.13
C ASP A 262 -31.33 -16.79 -33.30
N LYS A 263 -32.04 -16.41 -34.37
CA LYS A 263 -31.44 -15.80 -35.57
C LYS A 263 -31.60 -14.26 -35.62
N ASN A 264 -32.03 -13.65 -34.53
CA ASN A 264 -32.11 -12.20 -34.37
C ASN A 264 -30.70 -11.65 -34.15
N TYR A 265 -30.56 -10.34 -34.38
CA TYR A 265 -29.32 -9.61 -34.08
C TYR A 265 -29.23 -9.35 -32.58
N MET A 266 -28.01 -9.33 -32.06
CA MET A 266 -27.76 -8.94 -30.68
C MET A 266 -28.10 -7.46 -30.50
N HIS A 267 -28.93 -7.16 -29.50
CA HIS A 267 -29.33 -5.81 -29.13
C HIS A 267 -28.55 -5.38 -27.89
N PHE A 268 -27.99 -4.17 -27.94
CA PHE A 268 -27.22 -3.58 -26.83
C PHE A 268 -28.17 -3.11 -25.72
N GLY A 269 -28.25 -3.92 -24.67
CA GLY A 269 -29.12 -3.76 -23.51
C GLY A 269 -28.82 -4.91 -22.55
N ALA A 270 -29.82 -5.56 -21.98
CA ALA A 270 -29.59 -6.81 -21.24
C ALA A 270 -29.33 -7.99 -22.19
N ILE A 271 -28.10 -8.51 -22.20
CA ILE A 271 -27.65 -9.66 -22.98
C ILE A 271 -27.42 -10.83 -22.02
N THR A 272 -28.39 -11.75 -21.94
CA THR A 272 -28.23 -12.96 -21.10
C THR A 272 -27.45 -14.02 -21.87
N CYS A 273 -26.34 -14.49 -21.30
CA CYS A 273 -25.55 -15.60 -21.83
C CYS A 273 -25.56 -16.77 -20.84
N ALA A 274 -25.91 -17.95 -21.33
CA ALA A 274 -25.82 -19.21 -20.61
C ALA A 274 -24.95 -20.19 -21.40
N MET A 275 -23.90 -20.69 -20.77
CA MET A 275 -22.96 -21.66 -21.35
C MET A 275 -22.47 -22.65 -20.28
N GLY A 276 -22.01 -23.83 -20.71
CA GLY A 276 -21.51 -24.83 -19.78
C GLY A 276 -20.58 -25.81 -20.46
N ILE A 277 -19.43 -26.08 -19.88
CA ILE A 277 -18.46 -27.04 -20.41
C ILE A 277 -18.64 -28.40 -19.74
N ARG A 278 -18.52 -29.45 -20.57
CA ARG A 278 -18.51 -30.85 -20.16
C ARG A 278 -17.09 -31.38 -20.30
N TYR A 279 -16.43 -31.67 -19.18
CA TYR A 279 -15.07 -32.22 -19.18
C TYR A 279 -15.09 -33.69 -18.79
N LYS A 280 -14.60 -34.58 -19.68
CA LYS A 280 -14.66 -36.04 -19.49
C LYS A 280 -16.04 -36.52 -19.04
N SER A 281 -17.07 -36.07 -19.76
CA SER A 281 -18.50 -36.32 -19.51
C SER A 281 -19.11 -35.64 -18.27
N TYR A 282 -18.36 -34.95 -17.40
CA TYR A 282 -18.90 -34.20 -16.25
C TYR A 282 -19.21 -32.75 -16.61
N CYS A 283 -20.45 -32.34 -16.37
CA CYS A 283 -20.99 -31.03 -16.73
C CYS A 283 -20.63 -29.92 -15.73
N SER A 284 -20.64 -28.69 -16.23
CA SER A 284 -20.66 -27.45 -15.47
C SER A 284 -21.57 -26.44 -16.16
N ASN A 285 -21.93 -25.37 -15.46
CA ASN A 285 -22.86 -24.35 -15.95
C ASN A 285 -22.48 -22.95 -15.43
N LEU A 286 -22.63 -21.95 -16.28
CA LEU A 286 -22.46 -20.54 -15.97
C LEU A 286 -23.55 -19.75 -16.69
N VAL A 287 -24.16 -18.81 -15.98
CA VAL A 287 -25.06 -17.82 -16.57
C VAL A 287 -24.70 -16.43 -16.07
N ARG A 288 -24.57 -15.48 -17.00
CA ARG A 288 -24.34 -14.06 -16.71
C ARG A 288 -25.22 -13.21 -17.62
N THR A 289 -25.58 -12.03 -17.14
CA THR A 289 -26.21 -10.99 -17.96
C THR A 289 -25.21 -9.87 -18.11
N LEU A 290 -24.77 -9.62 -19.34
CA LEU A 290 -24.05 -8.40 -19.68
C LEU A 290 -25.07 -7.29 -19.94
N MET A 291 -24.76 -6.06 -19.59
CA MET A 291 -25.70 -4.94 -19.66
C MET A 291 -25.03 -3.73 -20.31
N VAL A 292 -25.47 -3.35 -21.51
CA VAL A 292 -25.00 -2.11 -22.14
C VAL A 292 -25.84 -0.95 -21.65
N ASP A 293 -25.18 0.09 -21.12
CA ASP A 293 -25.76 1.30 -20.52
C ASP A 293 -27.04 1.06 -19.68
N PRO A 294 -26.97 0.24 -18.61
CA PRO A 294 -28.15 -0.12 -17.84
C PRO A 294 -28.73 1.08 -17.07
N PRO A 295 -30.03 1.40 -17.21
CA PRO A 295 -30.69 2.41 -16.39
C PRO A 295 -30.75 1.96 -14.93
N GLN A 296 -30.91 2.91 -14.00
CA GLN A 296 -30.82 2.64 -12.55
C GLN A 296 -31.77 1.52 -12.10
N GLU A 297 -33.01 1.48 -12.59
CA GLU A 297 -33.96 0.42 -12.26
C GLU A 297 -33.48 -0.99 -12.69
N MET A 298 -32.76 -1.09 -13.82
CA MET A 298 -32.14 -2.34 -14.26
C MET A 298 -30.98 -2.75 -13.34
N GLN A 299 -30.16 -1.77 -12.91
CA GLN A 299 -29.07 -1.98 -11.95
C GLN A 299 -29.60 -2.46 -10.59
N ASP A 300 -30.62 -1.80 -10.04
CA ASP A 300 -31.24 -2.13 -8.76
C ASP A 300 -31.88 -3.53 -8.78
N ASN A 301 -32.53 -3.89 -9.88
CA ASN A 301 -33.11 -5.22 -10.05
C ASN A 301 -32.05 -6.31 -10.27
N TYR A 302 -30.87 -5.97 -10.81
CA TYR A 302 -29.73 -6.89 -10.91
C TYR A 302 -29.03 -7.09 -9.57
N ASN A 303 -28.79 -6.00 -8.81
CA ASN A 303 -28.24 -6.08 -7.45
C ASN A 303 -29.17 -6.88 -6.52
N PHE A 304 -30.49 -6.70 -6.65
CA PHE A 304 -31.46 -7.52 -5.93
C PHE A 304 -31.38 -9.00 -6.36
N LEU A 305 -31.19 -9.30 -7.64
CA LEU A 305 -30.99 -10.68 -8.11
C LEU A 305 -29.75 -11.34 -7.50
N LEU A 306 -28.66 -10.58 -7.30
CA LEU A 306 -27.46 -11.05 -6.60
C LEU A 306 -27.75 -11.37 -5.12
N GLN A 307 -28.45 -10.49 -4.41
CA GLN A 307 -28.85 -10.73 -3.00
C GLN A 307 -29.73 -11.99 -2.86
N VAL A 308 -30.66 -12.20 -3.79
CA VAL A 308 -31.53 -13.38 -3.84
C VAL A 308 -30.73 -14.67 -4.11
N GLU A 309 -29.65 -14.60 -4.88
CA GLU A 309 -28.71 -15.71 -5.05
C GLU A 309 -27.93 -15.99 -3.76
N GLU A 310 -27.36 -14.97 -3.14
CA GLU A 310 -26.61 -15.12 -1.89
C GLU A 310 -27.46 -15.73 -0.77
N GLU A 311 -28.74 -15.34 -0.65
CA GLU A 311 -29.66 -15.93 0.30
C GLU A 311 -29.93 -17.41 0.00
N LEU A 312 -30.10 -17.79 -1.27
CA LEU A 312 -30.21 -19.19 -1.67
C LEU A 312 -28.94 -19.98 -1.28
N LEU A 313 -27.75 -19.42 -1.48
CA LEU A 313 -26.48 -20.10 -1.13
C LEU A 313 -26.30 -20.34 0.38
N LYS A 314 -26.90 -19.50 1.25
CA LYS A 314 -26.94 -19.72 2.70
C LYS A 314 -27.82 -20.91 3.10
N GLU A 315 -28.92 -21.13 2.36
CA GLU A 315 -29.89 -22.21 2.63
C GLU A 315 -29.50 -23.57 2.02
N LEU A 316 -28.63 -23.58 1.00
CA LEU A 316 -28.14 -24.79 0.34
C LEU A 316 -27.07 -25.53 1.16
N LYS A 317 -27.48 -26.05 2.33
CA LYS A 317 -26.65 -26.80 3.29
C LYS A 317 -27.01 -28.29 3.35
N HIS A 318 -26.15 -29.10 3.96
CA HIS A 318 -26.43 -30.52 4.18
C HIS A 318 -27.68 -30.72 5.07
N GLY A 319 -28.56 -31.64 4.67
CA GLY A 319 -29.71 -32.09 5.47
C GLY A 319 -31.01 -31.32 5.20
N VAL A 320 -30.90 -30.10 4.68
CA VAL A 320 -32.02 -29.25 4.23
C VAL A 320 -32.74 -29.92 3.05
N LYS A 321 -34.08 -29.82 2.99
CA LYS A 321 -34.83 -30.29 1.81
C LYS A 321 -34.80 -29.24 0.72
N ILE A 322 -34.80 -29.71 -0.54
CA ILE A 322 -34.82 -28.84 -1.71
C ILE A 322 -36.04 -27.90 -1.73
N CYS A 323 -37.22 -28.35 -1.28
CA CYS A 323 -38.40 -27.50 -1.16
C CYS A 323 -38.27 -26.40 -0.11
N ASP A 324 -37.55 -26.65 1.00
CA ASP A 324 -37.45 -25.72 2.11
C ASP A 324 -36.54 -24.55 1.72
N ALA A 325 -35.38 -24.85 1.12
CA ALA A 325 -34.48 -23.84 0.54
C ALA A 325 -35.15 -23.01 -0.59
N TYR A 326 -36.01 -23.63 -1.41
CA TYR A 326 -36.80 -22.89 -2.40
C TYR A 326 -37.80 -21.93 -1.74
N ASN A 327 -38.51 -22.39 -0.69
CA ASN A 327 -39.52 -21.58 -0.01
C ASN A 327 -38.90 -20.40 0.73
N ALA A 328 -37.75 -20.57 1.38
CA ALA A 328 -37.02 -19.49 2.05
C ALA A 328 -36.72 -18.32 1.09
N VAL A 329 -36.23 -18.61 -0.12
CA VAL A 329 -35.97 -17.61 -1.16
C VAL A 329 -37.27 -16.93 -1.63
N MET A 330 -38.36 -17.68 -1.79
CA MET A 330 -39.66 -17.10 -2.15
C MET A 330 -40.22 -16.18 -1.06
N GLU A 331 -39.99 -16.50 0.22
CA GLU A 331 -40.36 -15.66 1.36
C GLU A 331 -39.50 -14.40 1.45
N TYR A 332 -38.19 -14.52 1.22
CA TYR A 332 -37.26 -13.38 1.12
C TYR A 332 -37.67 -12.41 0.00
N VAL A 333 -37.86 -12.91 -1.23
CA VAL A 333 -38.31 -12.08 -2.36
C VAL A 333 -39.66 -11.43 -2.07
N LYS A 334 -40.57 -12.14 -1.42
CA LYS A 334 -41.89 -11.61 -1.03
C LYS A 334 -41.81 -10.50 0.04
N LYS A 335 -40.83 -10.56 0.93
CA LYS A 335 -40.60 -9.56 1.98
C LYS A 335 -40.01 -8.26 1.41
N GLU A 336 -39.00 -8.38 0.54
CA GLU A 336 -38.24 -7.22 0.04
C GLU A 336 -38.86 -6.58 -1.22
N LYS A 337 -39.31 -7.37 -2.20
CA LYS A 337 -39.93 -6.88 -3.46
C LYS A 337 -41.04 -7.83 -3.94
N SER A 338 -42.26 -7.66 -3.38
CA SER A 338 -43.44 -8.50 -3.67
C SER A 338 -43.78 -8.64 -5.16
N ASP A 339 -43.51 -7.61 -5.95
CA ASP A 339 -43.98 -7.51 -7.32
C ASP A 339 -43.15 -8.40 -8.27
N LEU A 340 -41.88 -8.63 -7.90
CA LEU A 340 -40.92 -9.46 -8.63
C LEU A 340 -41.14 -10.96 -8.42
N ILE A 341 -41.93 -11.39 -7.42
CA ILE A 341 -42.28 -12.82 -7.21
C ILE A 341 -42.85 -13.42 -8.50
N SER A 342 -43.71 -12.66 -9.20
CA SER A 342 -44.38 -13.10 -10.44
C SER A 342 -43.42 -13.24 -11.64
N LYS A 343 -42.26 -12.58 -11.55
CA LYS A 343 -41.23 -12.48 -12.59
C LYS A 343 -40.08 -13.46 -12.39
N LEU A 344 -39.89 -13.96 -11.16
CA LEU A 344 -38.83 -14.90 -10.78
C LEU A 344 -38.99 -16.25 -11.50
N THR A 345 -37.86 -16.89 -11.82
CA THR A 345 -37.83 -18.24 -12.40
C THR A 345 -38.50 -19.28 -11.49
N LYS A 346 -39.42 -20.08 -12.06
CA LYS A 346 -40.17 -21.13 -11.34
C LYS A 346 -39.30 -22.25 -10.75
N ASN A 347 -38.05 -22.35 -11.18
CA ASN A 347 -37.03 -23.21 -10.58
C ASN A 347 -35.80 -22.33 -10.31
N LEU A 348 -35.08 -22.60 -9.22
CA LEU A 348 -33.87 -21.85 -8.82
C LEU A 348 -32.56 -22.61 -9.13
N GLY A 349 -32.67 -23.74 -9.83
CA GLY A 349 -31.53 -24.60 -10.15
C GLY A 349 -31.89 -26.09 -10.20
N PHE A 350 -30.85 -26.92 -10.29
CA PHE A 350 -30.94 -28.39 -10.28
C PHE A 350 -29.59 -29.02 -9.92
N VAL A 351 -29.62 -30.25 -9.41
CA VAL A 351 -28.39 -31.07 -9.26
C VAL A 351 -27.82 -31.38 -10.65
N MET A 352 -26.49 -31.42 -10.72
CA MET A 352 -25.72 -31.64 -11.95
C MET A 352 -24.66 -32.75 -11.73
N GLY A 353 -24.17 -33.32 -12.81
CA GLY A 353 -23.18 -34.39 -12.78
C GLY A 353 -22.72 -34.79 -14.18
N ILE A 354 -22.83 -36.09 -14.48
CA ILE A 354 -22.63 -36.61 -15.84
C ILE A 354 -23.78 -36.18 -16.76
N GLU A 355 -24.98 -36.09 -16.19
CA GLU A 355 -26.12 -35.39 -16.78
C GLU A 355 -26.06 -33.91 -16.40
N PHE A 356 -26.32 -33.05 -17.38
CA PHE A 356 -26.39 -31.61 -17.17
C PHE A 356 -27.50 -31.24 -16.18
N ARG A 357 -28.71 -31.80 -16.35
CA ARG A 357 -29.89 -31.43 -15.55
C ARG A 357 -30.60 -32.64 -14.95
N GLU A 358 -30.46 -32.83 -13.65
CA GLU A 358 -31.18 -33.87 -12.91
C GLU A 358 -32.67 -33.55 -12.74
N ALA A 359 -33.52 -34.18 -13.58
CA ALA A 359 -34.94 -33.87 -13.65
C ALA A 359 -35.74 -34.18 -12.35
N SER A 360 -35.26 -35.10 -11.50
CA SER A 360 -35.85 -35.40 -10.18
C SER A 360 -35.30 -34.51 -9.06
N LEU A 361 -34.18 -33.80 -9.29
CA LEU A 361 -33.45 -33.02 -8.28
C LEU A 361 -33.40 -31.53 -8.67
N VAL A 362 -34.52 -31.02 -9.18
CA VAL A 362 -34.75 -29.60 -9.50
C VAL A 362 -35.18 -28.83 -8.24
N LEU A 363 -34.65 -27.61 -8.07
CA LEU A 363 -34.99 -26.70 -6.98
C LEU A 363 -36.35 -26.05 -7.23
N ASN A 364 -37.39 -26.59 -6.59
CA ASN A 364 -38.78 -26.14 -6.66
C ASN A 364 -39.58 -26.54 -5.39
N THR A 365 -40.78 -25.96 -5.24
CA THR A 365 -41.69 -26.17 -4.09
C THR A 365 -42.05 -27.62 -3.77
N LYS A 366 -41.95 -28.55 -4.73
CA LYS A 366 -42.45 -29.93 -4.58
C LYS A 366 -41.39 -30.92 -4.12
N ASN A 367 -40.10 -30.55 -4.18
CA ASN A 367 -39.02 -31.52 -4.09
C ASN A 367 -38.63 -31.84 -2.64
N GLN A 368 -38.99 -33.04 -2.17
CA GLN A 368 -38.74 -33.49 -0.79
C GLN A 368 -37.35 -34.08 -0.55
N TYR A 369 -36.51 -34.26 -1.59
CA TYR A 369 -35.17 -34.80 -1.41
C TYR A 369 -34.29 -33.88 -0.55
N LYS A 370 -33.48 -34.48 0.33
CA LYS A 370 -32.51 -33.77 1.17
C LYS A 370 -31.17 -33.58 0.47
N LEU A 371 -30.61 -32.39 0.59
CA LEU A 371 -29.27 -32.06 0.12
C LEU A 371 -28.20 -32.81 0.93
N LYS A 372 -27.13 -33.22 0.26
CA LYS A 372 -26.02 -33.98 0.85
C LYS A 372 -24.69 -33.33 0.50
N LYS A 373 -23.76 -33.33 1.46
CA LYS A 373 -22.35 -32.97 1.23
C LYS A 373 -21.83 -33.63 -0.05
N GLY A 374 -21.12 -32.88 -0.88
CA GLY A 374 -20.57 -33.36 -2.15
C GLY A 374 -21.61 -33.51 -3.28
N MET A 375 -22.87 -33.10 -3.10
CA MET A 375 -23.73 -32.80 -4.26
C MET A 375 -23.22 -31.54 -4.97
N VAL A 376 -23.29 -31.54 -6.30
CA VAL A 376 -22.97 -30.37 -7.14
C VAL A 376 -24.25 -29.93 -7.83
N LEU A 377 -24.55 -28.64 -7.78
CA LEU A 377 -25.76 -28.06 -8.34
C LEU A 377 -25.39 -26.98 -9.37
N SER A 378 -26.23 -26.82 -10.38
CA SER A 378 -26.35 -25.59 -11.15
C SER A 378 -27.42 -24.73 -10.47
N VAL A 379 -27.01 -23.70 -9.72
CA VAL A 379 -27.93 -22.66 -9.26
C VAL A 379 -28.18 -21.74 -10.43
N SER A 380 -29.44 -21.42 -10.68
CA SER A 380 -29.82 -20.52 -11.78
C SER A 380 -31.15 -19.85 -11.49
N LEU A 381 -31.12 -18.52 -11.41
CA LEU A 381 -32.26 -17.70 -11.02
C LEU A 381 -32.24 -16.38 -11.79
N GLY A 382 -33.44 -15.87 -12.09
CA GLY A 382 -33.61 -14.71 -12.94
C GLY A 382 -35.00 -14.11 -12.88
N PHE A 383 -35.10 -12.86 -13.30
CA PHE A 383 -36.36 -12.16 -13.50
C PHE A 383 -36.62 -12.02 -15.01
N ALA A 384 -37.76 -12.55 -15.47
CA ALA A 384 -38.21 -12.44 -16.86
C ALA A 384 -39.35 -11.42 -16.98
N ASP A 385 -39.61 -10.92 -18.19
CA ASP A 385 -40.68 -9.94 -18.47
C ASP A 385 -40.60 -8.66 -17.61
N LEU A 386 -39.39 -8.16 -17.33
CA LEU A 386 -39.19 -6.83 -16.75
C LEU A 386 -39.41 -5.75 -17.82
N ILE A 387 -39.83 -4.56 -17.40
CA ILE A 387 -40.17 -3.44 -18.28
C ILE A 387 -39.13 -2.34 -18.07
N ASN A 388 -38.56 -1.82 -19.15
CA ASN A 388 -37.73 -0.62 -19.11
C ASN A 388 -38.59 0.58 -19.53
N SER A 389 -38.76 1.54 -18.62
CA SER A 389 -39.53 2.78 -18.82
C SER A 389 -38.92 3.70 -19.88
N GLU A 390 -37.60 3.68 -20.04
CA GLU A 390 -36.84 4.52 -20.97
C GLU A 390 -36.79 3.94 -22.41
N GLY A 391 -37.23 2.69 -22.57
CA GLY A 391 -37.18 1.96 -23.84
C GLY A 391 -38.08 2.57 -24.94
N LYS A 392 -37.46 3.25 -25.92
CA LYS A 392 -38.20 3.86 -27.04
C LYS A 392 -38.67 2.81 -28.06
N LYS A 393 -37.81 1.85 -28.42
CA LYS A 393 -38.11 0.73 -29.34
C LYS A 393 -38.72 -0.46 -28.60
N GLU A 394 -39.51 -1.31 -29.27
CA GLU A 394 -40.09 -2.52 -28.61
C GLU A 394 -39.02 -3.46 -28.05
N GLU A 395 -37.89 -3.61 -28.77
CA GLU A 395 -36.72 -4.40 -28.37
C GLU A 395 -36.05 -3.89 -27.07
N GLN A 396 -36.26 -2.61 -26.73
CA GLN A 396 -35.72 -1.96 -25.54
C GLN A 396 -36.70 -1.99 -24.35
N LYS A 397 -38.01 -2.12 -24.60
CA LYS A 397 -39.07 -2.01 -23.58
C LYS A 397 -39.14 -3.20 -22.64
N LYS A 398 -38.64 -4.35 -23.06
CA LYS A 398 -38.61 -5.57 -22.25
C LYS A 398 -37.19 -6.04 -22.04
N TYR A 399 -36.88 -6.44 -20.82
CA TYR A 399 -35.61 -7.08 -20.49
C TYR A 399 -35.81 -8.28 -19.56
N ALA A 400 -34.77 -9.09 -19.44
CA ALA A 400 -34.66 -10.12 -18.42
C ALA A 400 -33.26 -10.11 -17.83
N LEU A 401 -33.17 -10.48 -16.56
CA LEU A 401 -31.91 -10.64 -15.84
C LEU A 401 -31.80 -12.10 -15.46
N PHE A 402 -30.68 -12.74 -15.78
CA PHE A 402 -30.47 -14.16 -15.51
C PHE A 402 -29.04 -14.40 -15.03
N ILE A 403 -28.92 -15.14 -13.93
CA ILE A 403 -27.65 -15.48 -13.33
C ILE A 403 -27.63 -16.95 -12.90
N GLY A 404 -26.44 -17.51 -12.77
CA GLY A 404 -26.28 -18.88 -12.36
C GLY A 404 -24.83 -19.31 -12.32
N ASP A 405 -24.56 -20.21 -11.39
CA ASP A 405 -23.23 -20.67 -11.03
C ASP A 405 -23.26 -22.17 -10.71
N THR A 406 -22.12 -22.83 -10.96
CA THR A 406 -21.93 -24.22 -10.50
C THR A 406 -21.46 -24.17 -9.06
N ILE A 407 -22.16 -24.86 -8.16
CA ILE A 407 -21.87 -24.84 -6.72
C ILE A 407 -21.74 -26.25 -6.15
N MET A 408 -21.07 -26.38 -5.01
CA MET A 408 -20.88 -27.65 -4.28
C MET A 408 -21.40 -27.52 -2.84
N ILE A 409 -22.23 -28.47 -2.41
CA ILE A 409 -22.79 -28.52 -1.06
C ILE A 409 -21.71 -28.98 -0.08
N ASN A 410 -21.45 -28.16 0.93
CA ASN A 410 -20.53 -28.44 2.04
C ASN A 410 -21.23 -29.14 3.21
N GLU A 411 -20.52 -29.32 4.32
CA GLU A 411 -21.06 -29.98 5.53
C GLU A 411 -21.74 -28.98 6.47
N GLU A 412 -21.01 -27.95 6.90
CA GLU A 412 -21.50 -26.89 7.80
C GLU A 412 -21.47 -25.50 7.14
N ASP A 413 -20.47 -25.23 6.31
CA ASP A 413 -20.32 -23.97 5.55
C ASP A 413 -21.40 -23.78 4.47
N PRO A 414 -21.65 -22.51 4.03
CA PRO A 414 -22.40 -22.23 2.80
C PRO A 414 -21.81 -22.94 1.57
N ALA A 415 -22.62 -23.13 0.52
CA ALA A 415 -22.19 -23.84 -0.68
C ALA A 415 -21.04 -23.12 -1.42
N THR A 416 -19.99 -23.86 -1.79
CA THR A 416 -18.83 -23.29 -2.50
C THR A 416 -19.12 -23.12 -3.99
N ILE A 417 -18.95 -21.90 -4.51
CA ILE A 417 -18.99 -21.60 -5.94
C ILE A 417 -17.74 -22.19 -6.64
N LEU A 418 -17.96 -22.92 -7.73
CA LEU A 418 -16.92 -23.53 -8.57
C LEU A 418 -16.64 -22.73 -9.86
N THR A 419 -17.50 -21.76 -10.20
CA THR A 419 -17.39 -20.83 -11.34
C THR A 419 -17.05 -19.41 -10.86
N PRO A 420 -15.77 -19.06 -10.62
CA PRO A 420 -15.37 -17.77 -10.04
C PRO A 420 -15.37 -16.62 -11.07
N VAL A 421 -16.48 -16.44 -11.81
CA VAL A 421 -16.64 -15.33 -12.76
C VAL A 421 -17.26 -14.14 -12.03
N LYS A 422 -16.57 -12.99 -12.02
CA LYS A 422 -17.05 -11.76 -11.37
C LYS A 422 -18.42 -11.35 -11.91
N LYS A 423 -19.30 -10.91 -11.00
CA LYS A 423 -20.74 -10.68 -11.27
C LYS A 423 -21.33 -9.42 -10.64
N LYS A 424 -20.50 -8.52 -10.08
CA LYS A 424 -20.95 -7.18 -9.70
C LYS A 424 -21.17 -6.34 -10.97
N ILE A 425 -22.03 -5.31 -10.91
CA ILE A 425 -22.33 -4.44 -12.08
C ILE A 425 -21.05 -3.91 -12.74
N LYS A 426 -20.05 -3.48 -11.96
CA LYS A 426 -18.72 -3.04 -12.47
C LYS A 426 -17.97 -4.04 -13.36
N ASN A 427 -18.40 -5.31 -13.43
CA ASN A 427 -17.75 -6.36 -14.22
C ASN A 427 -18.58 -6.82 -15.42
N VAL A 428 -19.89 -6.54 -15.42
CA VAL A 428 -20.86 -7.00 -16.45
C VAL A 428 -21.61 -5.86 -17.15
N GLY A 429 -21.55 -4.64 -16.59
CA GLY A 429 -21.93 -3.41 -17.27
C GLY A 429 -20.89 -3.06 -18.34
N ILE A 430 -21.36 -2.57 -19.47
CA ILE A 430 -20.59 -2.01 -20.58
C ILE A 430 -21.15 -0.61 -20.77
N PHE A 431 -20.30 0.42 -20.74
CA PHE A 431 -20.73 1.82 -20.79
C PHE A 431 -20.09 2.52 -21.99
N LEU A 432 -20.90 3.05 -22.90
CA LEU A 432 -20.38 3.67 -24.11
C LEU A 432 -19.82 5.09 -23.83
N LYS A 433 -18.73 5.45 -24.51
CA LYS A 433 -18.34 6.87 -24.69
C LYS A 433 -19.16 7.43 -25.88
N ASN A 434 -19.46 8.74 -25.86
CA ASN A 434 -20.22 9.41 -26.92
C ASN A 434 -19.25 10.25 -27.76
N ASP A 435 -19.26 10.06 -29.08
CA ASP A 435 -18.28 10.64 -30.02
C ASP A 435 -18.65 12.06 -30.53
N ASP A 436 -19.28 12.90 -29.69
CA ASP A 436 -19.71 14.26 -30.06
C ASP A 436 -18.71 15.37 -29.64
N GLU A 437 -17.47 15.01 -29.28
CA GLU A 437 -16.35 15.95 -29.03
C GLU A 437 -15.25 15.69 -30.08
N GLU A 438 -15.09 16.61 -31.04
CA GLU A 438 -14.22 16.46 -32.22
C GLU A 438 -12.72 16.55 -31.90
N ASP A 439 -11.98 15.50 -32.30
CA ASP A 439 -10.55 15.41 -32.65
C ASP A 439 -9.55 16.47 -32.11
N ASP A 440 -8.76 16.06 -31.11
CA ASP A 440 -7.32 16.36 -31.02
C ASP A 440 -6.58 15.04 -30.67
N GLU A 441 -5.60 14.64 -31.49
CA GLU A 441 -4.91 13.34 -31.39
C GLU A 441 -3.83 13.33 -30.29
N GLU A 442 -4.06 12.63 -29.15
CA GLU A 442 -3.00 12.20 -28.22
C GLU A 442 -3.08 10.68 -27.90
N GLU A 443 -1.93 10.07 -27.61
CA GLU A 443 -1.69 8.62 -27.65
C GLU A 443 -2.37 7.80 -26.53
N ASP A 444 -2.75 6.55 -26.85
CA ASP A 444 -3.43 5.56 -25.99
C ASP A 444 -2.93 5.54 -24.54
N ASN A 445 -3.82 5.87 -23.59
CA ASN A 445 -3.51 5.87 -22.16
C ASN A 445 -4.63 5.17 -21.35
N ASP A 446 -4.38 3.90 -20.99
CA ASP A 446 -5.27 3.03 -20.18
C ASP A 446 -5.40 3.50 -18.70
N ALA A 447 -5.77 4.76 -18.48
CA ALA A 447 -5.90 5.39 -17.16
C ALA A 447 -7.27 6.05 -16.92
N GLU A 448 -7.95 6.56 -17.97
CA GLU A 448 -9.18 7.34 -17.81
C GLU A 448 -10.45 6.52 -17.48
N GLU A 449 -10.42 5.19 -17.54
CA GLU A 449 -11.62 4.36 -17.27
C GLU A 449 -11.81 3.99 -15.78
N LEU A 450 -11.07 4.64 -14.87
CA LEU A 450 -11.10 4.39 -13.42
C LEU A 450 -11.96 5.38 -12.61
N LEU A 451 -12.64 6.34 -13.25
CA LEU A 451 -13.62 7.23 -12.62
C LEU A 451 -15.04 6.98 -13.17
N GLY A 452 -15.95 6.56 -12.30
CA GLY A 452 -17.19 5.90 -12.72
C GLY A 452 -18.25 6.79 -13.38
N LYS A 453 -18.72 6.37 -14.57
CA LYS A 453 -20.04 6.77 -15.13
C LYS A 453 -21.19 5.98 -14.47
N GLY A 454 -21.31 6.08 -13.14
CA GLY A 454 -22.43 5.54 -12.36
C GLY A 454 -23.31 6.61 -11.72
N ALA A 455 -22.73 7.75 -11.32
CA ALA A 455 -23.44 8.82 -10.60
C ALA A 455 -23.46 10.18 -11.33
N ARG A 456 -22.81 10.31 -12.50
CA ARG A 456 -22.71 11.59 -13.24
C ARG A 456 -23.68 11.76 -14.42
N ALA A 457 -24.27 10.69 -14.95
CA ALA A 457 -25.22 10.79 -16.07
C ALA A 457 -26.62 11.29 -15.65
N ALA A 458 -27.05 11.01 -14.41
CA ALA A 458 -28.38 11.37 -13.92
C ALA A 458 -28.59 12.89 -13.70
N LEU A 459 -27.52 13.70 -13.63
CA LEU A 459 -27.60 15.14 -13.37
C LEU A 459 -27.45 16.03 -14.61
N LEU A 460 -27.20 15.46 -15.80
CA LEU A 460 -27.14 16.21 -17.06
C LEU A 460 -28.38 16.02 -17.96
N ALA A 461 -29.20 15.00 -17.70
CA ALA A 461 -30.43 14.74 -18.48
C ALA A 461 -31.70 15.43 -17.94
N GLU A 462 -31.71 15.97 -16.71
CA GLU A 462 -32.90 16.60 -16.11
C GLU A 462 -32.99 18.13 -16.33
N ARG A 463 -32.00 18.75 -16.99
CA ARG A 463 -31.98 20.21 -17.22
C ARG A 463 -32.71 20.67 -18.49
N THR A 464 -33.81 20.00 -18.87
CA THR A 464 -34.70 20.50 -19.93
C THR A 464 -36.20 20.27 -19.69
N ARG A 465 -36.78 20.80 -18.60
CA ARG A 465 -38.02 21.64 -18.62
C ARG A 465 -38.58 21.99 -17.22
N VAL A 466 -38.18 23.17 -16.73
CA VAL A 466 -38.97 24.14 -15.94
C VAL A 466 -39.77 23.63 -14.71
N SER A 467 -39.16 23.73 -13.53
CA SER A 467 -39.80 24.36 -12.35
C SER A 467 -38.80 24.68 -11.21
N ASN A 468 -38.57 25.99 -11.00
CA ASN A 468 -37.92 26.66 -9.86
C ASN A 468 -36.47 26.29 -9.46
N GLU A 469 -35.77 27.34 -9.01
CA GLU A 469 -34.33 27.36 -8.73
C GLU A 469 -34.03 26.99 -7.27
N MET A 470 -33.14 26.02 -7.09
CA MET A 470 -32.23 25.90 -5.94
C MET A 470 -30.83 25.67 -6.53
N THR A 471 -29.81 26.34 -6.00
CA THR A 471 -28.45 26.24 -6.58
C THR A 471 -27.79 24.91 -6.22
N ALA A 472 -26.78 24.49 -6.99
CA ALA A 472 -26.03 23.26 -6.70
C ALA A 472 -25.35 23.33 -5.30
N GLU A 473 -24.98 24.53 -4.88
CA GLU A 473 -24.44 24.87 -3.58
C GLU A 473 -25.45 24.68 -2.43
N GLU A 474 -26.72 25.02 -2.67
CA GLU A 474 -27.82 24.78 -1.72
C GLU A 474 -28.13 23.29 -1.55
N LYS A 475 -27.98 22.49 -2.62
CA LYS A 475 -28.04 21.01 -2.55
C LYS A 475 -26.86 20.41 -1.75
N ARG A 476 -25.65 20.94 -1.93
CA ARG A 476 -24.49 20.55 -1.09
C ARG A 476 -24.74 20.87 0.39
N ARG A 477 -25.19 22.10 0.69
CA ARG A 477 -25.43 22.57 2.07
C ARG A 477 -26.54 21.82 2.79
N THR A 478 -27.60 21.40 2.09
CA THR A 478 -28.67 20.57 2.67
C THR A 478 -28.17 19.17 3.01
N HIS A 479 -27.50 18.48 2.07
CA HIS A 479 -26.90 17.16 2.32
C HIS A 479 -25.84 17.18 3.44
N GLN A 480 -24.96 18.18 3.46
CA GLN A 480 -23.95 18.40 4.50
C GLN A 480 -24.53 18.82 5.87
N ARG A 481 -25.82 19.18 5.95
CA ARG A 481 -26.55 19.37 7.23
C ARG A 481 -27.19 18.06 7.71
N GLU A 482 -27.70 17.23 6.81
CA GLU A 482 -28.20 15.90 7.14
C GLU A 482 -27.08 14.98 7.66
N LEU A 483 -25.90 14.98 7.01
CA LEU A 483 -24.71 14.26 7.46
C LEU A 483 -24.24 14.69 8.86
N ALA A 484 -24.29 16.00 9.18
CA ALA A 484 -23.90 16.50 10.49
C ALA A 484 -24.81 15.97 11.63
N ASN A 485 -26.11 15.87 11.38
CA ASN A 485 -27.06 15.31 12.34
C ASN A 485 -26.83 13.80 12.53
N GLN A 486 -26.65 13.05 11.44
CA GLN A 486 -26.38 11.61 11.50
C GLN A 486 -25.05 11.30 12.22
N MET A 487 -24.00 12.08 11.96
CA MET A 487 -22.72 11.99 12.67
C MET A 487 -22.90 12.20 14.17
N ASN A 488 -23.55 13.30 14.59
CA ASN A 488 -23.74 13.60 16.02
C ASN A 488 -24.54 12.51 16.74
N GLU A 489 -25.56 11.91 16.09
CA GLU A 489 -26.30 10.76 16.64
C GLU A 489 -25.43 9.50 16.74
N GLU A 490 -24.63 9.18 15.72
CA GLU A 490 -23.77 7.99 15.73
C GLU A 490 -22.61 8.12 16.72
N ALA A 491 -21.97 9.29 16.79
CA ALA A 491 -20.91 9.60 17.75
C ALA A 491 -21.40 9.47 19.20
N LYS A 492 -22.57 10.05 19.51
CA LYS A 492 -23.22 9.92 20.83
C LYS A 492 -23.50 8.45 21.20
N ARG A 493 -23.93 7.64 20.23
CA ARG A 493 -24.11 6.20 20.44
C ARG A 493 -22.80 5.46 20.70
N ARG A 494 -21.75 5.69 19.91
CA ARG A 494 -20.44 5.05 20.11
C ARG A 494 -19.82 5.39 21.49
N LEU A 495 -19.94 6.65 21.92
CA LEU A 495 -19.42 7.12 23.21
C LEU A 495 -20.19 6.55 24.42
N THR A 496 -21.51 6.38 24.31
CA THR A 496 -22.30 5.70 25.36
C THR A 496 -21.96 4.21 25.46
N GLU A 497 -21.56 3.56 24.37
CA GLU A 497 -21.07 2.18 24.36
C GLU A 497 -19.62 2.06 24.90
N GLN A 498 -18.73 3.04 24.65
CA GLN A 498 -17.33 3.02 25.12
C GLN A 498 -17.14 3.26 26.64
N LYS A 499 -18.11 3.84 27.35
CA LYS A 499 -18.03 4.08 28.81
C LYS A 499 -17.90 2.79 29.66
N GLY A 500 -17.93 1.60 29.05
CA GLY A 500 -17.79 0.31 29.72
C GLY A 500 -16.35 -0.16 30.04
N GLU A 501 -15.32 0.34 29.35
CA GLU A 501 -13.94 -0.15 29.54
C GLU A 501 -13.04 0.84 30.30
N GLN A 502 -13.14 0.84 31.63
CA GLN A 502 -12.07 1.42 32.46
C GLN A 502 -10.77 0.62 32.29
N GLN A 503 -9.78 1.21 31.62
CA GLN A 503 -8.43 0.65 31.56
C GLN A 503 -7.88 0.49 32.98
N VAL A 504 -7.72 -0.76 33.42
CA VAL A 504 -7.06 -1.10 34.68
C VAL A 504 -5.60 -0.67 34.60
N GLN A 505 -5.27 0.49 35.17
CA GLN A 505 -3.89 0.94 35.35
C GLN A 505 -3.13 -0.11 36.17
N LYS A 506 -2.29 -0.91 35.49
CA LYS A 506 -1.41 -1.85 36.16
C LYS A 506 -0.37 -1.05 36.95
N ALA A 507 -0.42 -1.18 38.27
CA ALA A 507 0.60 -0.63 39.16
C ALA A 507 1.99 -1.09 38.71
N ARG A 508 2.83 -0.10 38.35
CA ARG A 508 4.22 -0.30 37.96
C ARG A 508 4.98 -1.00 39.09
N LYS A 509 5.86 -1.95 38.75
CA LYS A 509 6.70 -2.62 39.77
C LYS A 509 7.56 -1.59 40.49
N SER A 510 7.47 -1.57 41.83
CA SER A 510 8.30 -0.68 42.66
C SER A 510 9.78 -1.08 42.54
N ASN A 511 10.60 -0.20 41.96
CA ASN A 511 12.05 -0.40 41.89
C ASN A 511 12.68 -0.09 43.25
N VAL A 512 13.21 -1.12 43.92
CA VAL A 512 13.77 -1.03 45.29
C VAL A 512 15.28 -1.20 45.23
N SER A 513 16.04 -0.21 45.74
CA SER A 513 17.52 -0.26 45.79
C SER A 513 18.07 -1.50 46.50
N TYR A 514 17.72 -1.68 47.78
CA TYR A 514 18.11 -2.83 48.58
C TYR A 514 16.92 -3.30 49.41
N LYS A 515 16.70 -4.62 49.46
CA LYS A 515 15.64 -5.23 50.28
C LYS A 515 16.11 -5.61 51.68
N ASN A 516 17.42 -5.86 51.85
CA ASN A 516 18.04 -6.29 53.11
C ASN A 516 19.39 -5.59 53.32
N VAL A 517 19.76 -5.33 54.58
CA VAL A 517 21.06 -4.72 54.95
C VAL A 517 22.25 -5.52 54.40
N SER A 518 22.14 -6.85 54.28
CA SER A 518 23.17 -7.71 53.69
C SER A 518 23.45 -7.47 52.20
N GLN A 519 22.58 -6.74 51.49
CA GLN A 519 22.78 -6.38 50.07
C GLN A 519 23.56 -5.07 49.91
N MET A 520 23.68 -4.26 50.97
CA MET A 520 24.41 -3.00 50.94
C MET A 520 25.93 -3.27 50.89
N PRO A 521 26.68 -2.68 49.94
CA PRO A 521 28.13 -2.86 49.83
C PRO A 521 28.86 -2.37 51.09
N ARG A 522 29.91 -3.10 51.49
CA ARG A 522 30.77 -2.75 52.64
C ARG A 522 32.08 -2.07 52.21
N GLU A 523 31.99 -1.32 51.11
CA GLU A 523 33.15 -0.71 50.48
C GLU A 523 33.84 0.33 51.37
N LYS A 524 35.09 0.64 51.05
CA LYS A 524 35.83 1.65 51.81
C LYS A 524 35.21 3.03 51.65
N ASP A 525 34.78 3.40 50.45
CA ASP A 525 34.22 4.73 50.17
C ASP A 525 32.93 5.03 50.94
N ILE A 526 32.08 4.02 51.17
CA ILE A 526 30.88 4.17 52.01
C ILE A 526 31.24 4.41 53.49
N ARG A 527 32.32 3.78 53.98
CA ARG A 527 32.85 3.99 55.34
C ARG A 527 33.58 5.33 55.49
N ASP A 528 34.23 5.78 54.44
CA ASP A 528 34.88 7.10 54.34
C ASP A 528 33.87 8.22 54.02
N MET A 529 32.55 7.95 54.05
CA MET A 529 31.45 8.89 53.81
C MET A 529 31.50 9.62 52.46
N LYS A 530 31.95 8.91 51.42
CA LYS A 530 31.95 9.36 50.03
C LYS A 530 30.70 8.88 49.30
N LEU A 531 30.34 9.62 48.24
CA LEU A 531 29.36 9.17 47.25
C LEU A 531 29.83 7.84 46.64
N TYR A 532 28.97 6.82 46.65
CA TYR A 532 29.23 5.52 46.06
C TYR A 532 28.07 5.14 45.14
N ILE A 533 28.36 4.48 44.00
CA ILE A 533 27.32 4.08 43.03
C ILE A 533 27.42 2.59 42.81
N ASP A 534 26.36 1.88 43.21
CA ASP A 534 26.22 0.46 42.96
C ASP A 534 25.69 0.25 41.55
N LYS A 535 26.58 -0.09 40.62
CA LYS A 535 26.23 -0.40 39.22
C LYS A 535 25.36 -1.65 39.06
N LYS A 536 25.25 -2.53 40.08
CA LYS A 536 24.50 -3.78 40.01
C LYS A 536 23.05 -3.63 40.47
N TYR A 537 22.83 -2.82 41.49
CA TYR A 537 21.49 -2.49 42.01
C TYR A 537 20.98 -1.12 41.57
N GLU A 538 21.71 -0.45 40.66
CA GLU A 538 21.32 0.81 40.02
C GLU A 538 20.90 1.88 41.04
N THR A 539 21.71 2.00 42.09
CA THR A 539 21.45 2.87 43.23
C THR A 539 22.70 3.67 43.59
N VAL A 540 22.50 4.96 43.89
CA VAL A 540 23.52 5.81 44.47
C VAL A 540 23.37 5.81 45.99
N VAL A 541 24.46 5.56 46.71
CA VAL A 541 24.53 5.63 48.17
C VAL A 541 25.14 6.96 48.53
N MET A 542 24.36 7.78 49.26
CA MET A 542 24.69 9.18 49.52
C MET A 542 24.65 9.49 51.03
N PRO A 543 25.64 10.21 51.58
CA PRO A 543 25.72 10.52 53.00
C PRO A 543 24.79 11.70 53.37
N VAL A 544 23.54 11.40 53.71
CA VAL A 544 22.58 12.39 54.22
C VAL A 544 22.92 12.69 55.68
N PHE A 545 23.59 13.82 55.94
CA PHE A 545 24.02 14.27 57.28
C PHE A 545 24.68 13.19 58.14
N GLY A 546 25.54 12.36 57.53
CA GLY A 546 26.24 11.27 58.24
C GLY A 546 25.58 9.89 58.12
N ILE A 547 24.45 9.77 57.41
CA ILE A 547 23.74 8.51 57.18
C ILE A 547 23.88 8.10 55.71
N ALA A 548 24.48 6.94 55.44
CA ALA A 548 24.63 6.41 54.09
C ALA A 548 23.28 5.88 53.56
N THR A 549 22.57 6.69 52.79
CA THR A 549 21.21 6.41 52.31
C THR A 549 21.22 6.01 50.83
N PRO A 550 20.65 4.86 50.44
CA PRO A 550 20.55 4.44 49.05
C PRO A 550 19.34 5.06 48.35
N PHE A 551 19.56 5.66 47.18
CA PHE A 551 18.53 6.17 46.27
C PHE A 551 18.62 5.45 44.92
N HIS A 552 17.52 4.88 44.44
CA HIS A 552 17.46 4.21 43.14
C HIS A 552 17.55 5.24 42.02
N ILE A 553 18.27 4.94 40.93
CA ILE A 553 18.50 5.90 39.83
C ILE A 553 17.19 6.38 39.19
N ALA A 554 16.15 5.53 39.15
CA ALA A 554 14.81 5.91 38.69
C ALA A 554 14.11 7.01 39.54
N THR A 555 14.58 7.30 40.75
CA THR A 555 14.05 8.40 41.59
C THR A 555 14.73 9.74 41.30
N ILE A 556 15.79 9.75 40.49
CA ILE A 556 16.60 10.94 40.19
C ILE A 556 16.18 11.52 38.83
N LYS A 557 15.67 12.74 38.83
CA LYS A 557 15.21 13.51 37.66
C LYS A 557 16.38 13.90 36.77
N ASN A 558 17.33 14.65 37.33
CA ASN A 558 18.55 15.07 36.65
C ASN A 558 19.67 15.37 37.66
N ILE A 559 20.88 15.58 37.15
CA ILE A 559 22.06 15.90 37.95
C ILE A 559 22.87 16.99 37.23
N SER A 560 23.28 18.01 37.98
CA SER A 560 24.10 19.12 37.49
C SER A 560 25.32 19.33 38.40
N MET A 561 26.38 19.90 37.84
CA MET A 561 27.63 20.17 38.52
C MET A 561 28.09 21.58 38.16
N SER A 562 28.36 22.42 39.16
CA SER A 562 28.98 23.73 39.00
C SER A 562 30.31 23.80 39.76
N VAL A 563 31.19 24.69 39.33
CA VAL A 563 32.48 24.93 39.98
C VAL A 563 32.64 26.42 40.22
N GLU A 564 32.74 26.82 41.48
CA GLU A 564 32.80 28.21 41.92
C GLU A 564 34.06 28.38 42.77
N GLY A 565 35.12 28.90 42.16
CA GLY A 565 36.44 29.05 42.78
C GLY A 565 36.99 27.73 43.34
N ASP A 566 37.27 27.73 44.64
CA ASP A 566 37.87 26.58 45.35
C ASP A 566 36.89 25.44 45.67
N TYR A 567 35.63 25.51 45.22
CA TYR A 567 34.61 24.50 45.51
C TYR A 567 33.93 23.97 44.23
N THR A 568 33.67 22.67 44.23
CA THR A 568 32.78 22.00 43.27
C THR A 568 31.46 21.67 43.97
N TYR A 569 30.35 22.01 43.33
CA TYR A 569 29.00 21.65 43.74
C TYR A 569 28.42 20.56 42.83
N LEU A 570 27.70 19.61 43.43
CA LEU A 570 26.96 18.55 42.73
C LEU A 570 25.51 18.55 43.21
N ARG A 571 24.60 19.04 42.36
CA ARG A 571 23.16 19.13 42.64
C ARG A 571 22.45 17.93 42.00
N ILE A 572 21.70 17.20 42.82
CA ILE A 572 20.98 15.99 42.43
C ILE A 572 19.50 16.25 42.67
N ASN A 573 18.73 16.34 41.59
CA ASN A 573 17.30 16.61 41.65
C ASN A 573 16.53 15.29 41.53
N PHE A 574 15.50 15.14 42.35
CA PHE A 574 14.66 13.94 42.39
C PHE A 574 13.31 14.19 41.72
N PHE A 575 12.62 13.11 41.34
CA PHE A 575 11.23 13.21 40.96
C PHE A 575 10.37 13.38 42.21
N VAL A 576 9.54 14.42 42.22
CA VAL A 576 8.52 14.69 43.24
C VAL A 576 7.19 14.96 42.55
N PRO A 577 6.03 14.69 43.17
CA PRO A 577 4.73 15.11 42.64
C PRO A 577 4.75 16.61 42.28
N GLY A 578 4.24 16.95 41.10
CA GLY A 578 4.29 18.32 40.55
C GLY A 578 5.60 18.72 39.85
N SER A 579 6.74 18.07 40.12
CA SER A 579 8.01 18.36 39.42
C SER A 579 8.06 17.66 38.05
N SER A 580 7.40 18.26 37.06
CA SER A 580 7.48 17.91 35.64
C SER A 580 7.34 16.41 35.33
N LEU A 581 6.36 15.76 35.96
CA LEU A 581 5.63 14.67 35.32
C LEU A 581 4.32 15.30 34.87
N GLY A 582 4.16 15.47 33.55
CA GLY A 582 2.94 16.03 32.99
C GLY A 582 1.73 15.22 33.43
N ARG A 583 0.59 15.88 33.68
CA ARG A 583 -0.65 15.31 34.25
C ARG A 583 -1.24 14.08 33.50
N HIS A 584 -0.63 13.66 32.39
CA HIS A 584 -1.02 12.54 31.53
C HIS A 584 -0.31 11.20 31.82
N GLU A 585 0.86 11.18 32.50
CA GLU A 585 1.41 9.92 33.02
C GLU A 585 0.93 9.72 34.47
N GLY A 586 -0.14 8.93 34.63
CA GLY A 586 -0.81 8.71 35.92
C GLY A 586 0.14 8.31 37.06
N ASN A 587 -0.18 8.76 38.28
CA ASN A 587 0.69 8.76 39.47
C ASN A 587 1.66 7.56 39.55
N ILE A 588 2.90 7.79 39.10
CA ILE A 588 4.01 6.83 39.16
C ILE A 588 4.40 6.53 40.63
N PHE A 589 4.01 7.42 41.55
CA PHE A 589 4.20 7.28 42.98
C PHE A 589 3.05 6.49 43.63
N PRO A 590 3.32 5.38 44.33
CA PRO A 590 2.29 4.59 45.01
C PRO A 590 1.65 5.30 46.22
N ASN A 591 2.16 6.48 46.61
CA ASN A 591 1.53 7.36 47.58
C ASN A 591 1.80 8.83 47.18
N PRO A 592 0.79 9.58 46.69
CA PRO A 592 0.97 10.97 46.25
C PRO A 592 1.13 11.97 47.40
N GLU A 593 0.65 11.66 48.61
CA GLU A 593 0.68 12.54 49.79
C GLU A 593 1.95 12.36 50.65
N ALA A 594 2.89 11.52 50.22
CA ALA A 594 4.14 11.31 50.95
C ALA A 594 5.06 12.54 50.89
N THR A 595 5.88 12.75 51.92
CA THR A 595 6.93 13.79 51.90
C THR A 595 8.11 13.34 51.03
N PHE A 596 8.33 14.00 49.90
CA PHE A 596 9.45 13.71 48.99
C PHE A 596 10.61 14.71 49.14
N VAL A 597 11.83 14.29 48.80
CA VAL A 597 13.00 15.16 48.70
C VAL A 597 13.02 15.78 47.30
N LYS A 598 13.09 17.11 47.17
CA LYS A 598 13.20 17.79 45.86
C LYS A 598 14.62 17.71 45.28
N GLU A 599 15.62 18.06 46.07
CA GLU A 599 17.02 18.09 45.66
C GLU A 599 18.00 17.87 46.83
N ILE A 600 19.23 17.44 46.53
CA ILE A 600 20.36 17.41 47.45
C ILE A 600 21.58 17.99 46.73
N THR A 601 22.28 18.93 47.39
CA THR A 601 23.49 19.57 46.86
C THR A 601 24.70 19.26 47.73
N TYR A 602 25.70 18.56 47.17
CA TYR A 602 26.99 18.31 47.81
C TYR A 602 28.02 19.35 47.40
N ARG A 603 28.83 19.82 48.36
CA ARG A 603 29.98 20.71 48.12
C ARG A 603 31.28 20.03 48.55
N ALA A 604 32.29 20.02 47.68
CA ALA A 604 33.64 19.56 48.01
C ALA A 604 34.69 20.57 47.56
N SER A 605 35.82 20.64 48.28
CA SER A 605 36.92 21.55 47.89
C SER A 605 37.78 20.96 46.76
N ASN A 606 38.28 21.88 45.92
CA ASN A 606 39.27 21.66 44.88
C ASN A 606 40.72 21.73 45.41
N LEU A 607 40.91 22.14 46.68
CA LEU A 607 42.22 22.25 47.32
C LEU A 607 42.68 20.90 47.89
N LYS A 608 43.98 20.64 47.82
CA LYS A 608 44.61 19.42 48.35
C LYS A 608 45.19 19.67 49.74
N SER A 609 44.60 19.08 50.77
CA SER A 609 45.13 19.15 52.14
C SER A 609 46.43 18.31 52.29
N PRO A 610 47.42 18.77 53.10
CA PRO A 610 48.67 18.01 53.31
C PRO A 610 48.42 16.67 54.02
N GLY A 611 48.40 15.58 53.25
CA GLY A 611 48.15 14.22 53.73
C GLY A 611 47.24 13.41 52.80
N ASP A 612 46.35 14.08 52.06
CA ASP A 612 45.41 13.40 51.16
C ASP A 612 46.06 13.04 49.83
N THR A 613 45.76 11.84 49.33
CA THR A 613 46.31 11.32 48.06
C THR A 613 45.59 11.91 46.84
N LEU A 614 44.30 12.22 46.97
CA LEU A 614 43.39 12.68 45.91
C LEU A 614 42.65 13.95 46.33
N VAL A 615 42.28 14.80 45.38
CA VAL A 615 41.49 16.01 45.64
C VAL A 615 40.02 15.62 45.87
N PRO A 616 39.34 16.08 46.95
CA PRO A 616 37.97 15.68 47.28
C PRO A 616 36.94 15.87 46.15
N SER A 617 37.07 16.95 45.36
CA SER A 617 36.17 17.21 44.22
C SER A 617 36.23 16.15 43.10
N THR A 618 37.32 15.39 42.97
CA THR A 618 37.40 14.27 42.00
C THR A 618 36.35 13.20 42.27
N ASN A 619 35.91 13.03 43.53
CA ASN A 619 34.84 12.10 43.86
C ASN A 619 33.49 12.56 43.30
N LEU A 620 33.18 13.86 43.39
CA LEU A 620 31.94 14.44 42.85
C LEU A 620 31.92 14.36 41.32
N GLN A 621 33.05 14.65 40.66
CA GLN A 621 33.20 14.55 39.21
C GLN A 621 33.06 13.10 38.71
N ASN A 622 33.67 12.14 39.41
CA ASN A 622 33.52 10.72 39.08
C ASN A 622 32.08 10.24 39.31
N ALA A 623 31.44 10.63 40.41
CA ALA A 623 30.05 10.30 40.70
C ALA A 623 29.11 10.88 39.64
N PHE A 624 29.27 12.14 39.25
CA PHE A 624 28.51 12.79 38.17
C PHE A 624 28.56 12.00 36.86
N ARG A 625 29.77 11.64 36.39
CA ARG A 625 29.97 10.88 35.17
C ARG A 625 29.30 9.50 35.23
N ILE A 626 29.46 8.78 36.35
CA ILE A 626 28.91 7.43 36.51
C ILE A 626 27.38 7.48 36.65
N ILE A 627 26.81 8.47 37.35
CA ILE A 627 25.35 8.65 37.45
C ILE A 627 24.76 8.91 36.07
N LYS A 628 25.35 9.80 35.25
CA LYS A 628 24.91 10.02 33.86
C LYS A 628 25.00 8.74 33.01
N GLU A 629 26.09 7.98 33.11
CA GLU A 629 26.26 6.70 32.41
C GLU A 629 25.15 5.69 32.79
N VAL A 630 24.87 5.53 34.08
CA VAL A 630 23.83 4.60 34.58
C VAL A 630 22.43 5.13 34.23
N GLN A 631 22.18 6.44 34.30
CA GLN A 631 20.92 7.05 33.86
C GLN A 631 20.66 6.82 32.36
N LYS A 632 21.65 6.98 31.49
CA LYS A 632 21.51 6.69 30.05
C LYS A 632 21.12 5.23 29.85
N ARG A 633 21.90 4.29 30.40
CA ARG A 633 21.61 2.84 30.33
C ARG A 633 20.23 2.47 30.86
N TYR A 634 19.84 3.03 32.00
CA TYR A 634 18.53 2.79 32.63
C TYR A 634 17.39 3.34 31.77
N LYS A 635 17.48 4.58 31.27
CA LYS A 635 16.48 5.18 30.38
C LYS A 635 16.37 4.41 29.06
N THR A 636 17.48 3.98 28.46
CA THR A 636 17.45 3.14 27.24
C THR A 636 16.75 1.80 27.49
N ARG A 637 17.03 1.12 28.62
CA ARG A 637 16.35 -0.14 28.95
C ARG A 637 14.87 0.07 29.26
N GLU A 638 14.50 1.13 29.99
CA GLU A 638 13.10 1.47 30.26
C GLU A 638 12.34 1.82 28.98
N ALA A 639 12.95 2.55 28.05
CA ALA A 639 12.39 2.81 26.73
C ALA A 639 12.21 1.50 25.94
N GLU A 640 13.21 0.62 25.91
CA GLU A 640 13.10 -0.70 25.29
C GLU A 640 12.02 -1.60 25.93
N GLU A 641 11.80 -1.51 27.24
CA GLU A 641 10.75 -2.25 27.94
C GLU A 641 9.36 -1.68 27.63
N LYS A 642 9.19 -0.34 27.67
CA LYS A 642 7.97 0.36 27.21
C LYS A 642 7.69 0.10 25.71
N GLU A 643 8.75 -0.11 24.92
CA GLU A 643 8.62 -0.55 23.53
C GLU A 643 8.20 -2.02 23.38
N LYS A 644 8.56 -2.91 24.32
CA LYS A 644 8.16 -4.32 24.29
C LYS A 644 6.77 -4.58 24.86
N GLU A 645 6.30 -3.77 25.82
CA GLU A 645 5.01 -4.00 26.52
C GLU A 645 3.77 -3.80 25.65
N GLY A 646 3.84 -2.96 24.60
CA GLY A 646 2.73 -2.71 23.68
C GLY A 646 2.63 -3.66 22.48
N ILE A 647 3.45 -4.72 22.41
CA ILE A 647 3.53 -5.57 21.21
C ILE A 647 2.51 -6.71 21.29
N VAL A 648 1.49 -6.65 20.43
CA VAL A 648 0.68 -7.83 20.08
C VAL A 648 1.58 -8.81 19.34
N LYS A 649 1.94 -9.92 19.99
CA LYS A 649 2.71 -11.00 19.35
C LYS A 649 1.86 -11.61 18.24
N GLN A 650 2.30 -11.45 17.00
CA GLN A 650 1.69 -12.11 15.84
C GLN A 650 1.82 -13.63 15.92
N ASP A 651 0.88 -14.33 15.29
CA ASP A 651 0.99 -15.76 15.01
C ASP A 651 2.22 -16.06 14.12
N SER A 652 2.69 -17.31 14.16
CA SER A 652 3.79 -17.73 13.30
C SER A 652 3.33 -17.88 11.84
N LEU A 653 4.14 -17.36 10.90
CA LEU A 653 3.90 -17.50 9.47
C LEU A 653 4.05 -18.96 9.01
N VAL A 654 3.01 -19.50 8.35
CA VAL A 654 2.94 -20.88 7.88
C VAL A 654 3.62 -20.99 6.53
N ILE A 655 4.84 -21.54 6.54
CA ILE A 655 5.71 -21.62 5.38
C ILE A 655 5.31 -22.80 4.48
N ASN A 656 4.74 -22.52 3.31
CA ASN A 656 4.65 -23.52 2.25
C ASN A 656 5.97 -23.61 1.48
N LEU A 657 6.64 -24.77 1.49
CA LEU A 657 7.87 -25.03 0.70
C LEU A 657 7.61 -25.43 -0.77
N ASN A 658 6.41 -25.19 -1.29
CA ASN A 658 6.08 -25.51 -2.67
C ASN A 658 6.83 -24.57 -3.63
N ARG A 659 7.47 -25.13 -4.66
CA ARG A 659 8.22 -24.37 -5.70
C ARG A 659 7.38 -23.40 -6.54
N SER A 660 6.08 -23.30 -6.30
CA SER A 660 5.11 -22.50 -7.04
C SER A 660 4.63 -21.25 -6.29
N ASN A 661 5.16 -20.95 -5.10
CA ASN A 661 4.75 -19.74 -4.37
C ASN A 661 5.10 -18.47 -5.15
N PRO A 662 4.29 -17.40 -5.06
CA PRO A 662 4.65 -16.10 -5.61
C PRO A 662 5.91 -15.57 -4.94
N LYS A 663 6.92 -15.21 -5.74
CA LYS A 663 8.17 -14.62 -5.26
C LYS A 663 8.58 -13.45 -6.15
N LEU A 664 8.79 -12.29 -5.53
CA LEU A 664 9.33 -11.10 -6.16
C LEU A 664 10.77 -10.89 -5.65
N LYS A 665 11.71 -10.66 -6.58
CA LYS A 665 13.14 -10.52 -6.30
C LYS A 665 13.55 -9.06 -6.41
N ASP A 666 14.78 -8.78 -5.98
CA ASP A 666 15.48 -7.52 -6.19
C ASP A 666 14.73 -6.30 -5.59
N LEU A 667 14.09 -6.55 -4.45
CA LEU A 667 13.37 -5.57 -3.64
C LEU A 667 14.26 -5.02 -2.52
N TYR A 668 14.13 -3.73 -2.27
CA TYR A 668 14.56 -3.09 -1.03
C TYR A 668 13.38 -2.98 -0.05
N ILE A 669 13.66 -3.02 1.25
CA ILE A 669 12.68 -2.80 2.32
C ILE A 669 12.91 -1.42 2.96
N ARG A 670 11.84 -0.63 3.14
CA ARG A 670 11.80 0.55 4.03
C ARG A 670 10.74 0.31 5.11
N PRO A 671 10.99 0.61 6.39
CA PRO A 671 12.25 1.03 6.97
C PRO A 671 13.30 -0.10 6.91
N ASN A 672 14.58 0.27 6.88
CA ASN A 672 15.65 -0.72 6.74
C ASN A 672 15.82 -1.54 8.04
N ILE A 673 16.02 -2.87 7.91
CA ILE A 673 16.31 -3.78 9.04
C ILE A 673 17.61 -3.39 9.78
N ALA A 674 18.56 -2.80 9.05
CA ALA A 674 19.83 -2.29 9.56
C ALA A 674 20.15 -0.92 8.91
N GLN A 675 21.14 -0.19 9.42
CA GLN A 675 21.46 1.16 8.92
C GLN A 675 21.83 1.21 7.42
N LYS A 676 22.31 0.10 6.83
CA LYS A 676 22.55 -0.03 5.39
C LYS A 676 21.30 -0.53 4.65
N ARG A 677 21.04 0.04 3.47
CA ARG A 677 20.02 -0.46 2.54
C ARG A 677 20.35 -1.91 2.15
N MET A 678 19.40 -2.82 2.36
CA MET A 678 19.55 -4.26 2.13
C MET A 678 18.57 -4.72 1.05
N GLN A 679 19.09 -5.38 0.02
CA GLN A 679 18.28 -6.07 -0.97
C GLN A 679 17.76 -7.41 -0.41
N GLY A 680 16.66 -7.91 -0.96
CA GLY A 680 16.09 -9.20 -0.62
C GLY A 680 15.04 -9.67 -1.62
N SER A 681 14.20 -10.60 -1.19
CA SER A 681 13.06 -11.09 -1.95
C SER A 681 11.83 -11.23 -1.06
N LEU A 682 10.67 -10.91 -1.60
CA LEU A 682 9.37 -11.07 -0.94
C LEU A 682 8.71 -12.36 -1.45
N GLU A 683 8.38 -13.26 -0.53
CA GLU A 683 7.68 -14.52 -0.80
C GLU A 683 6.30 -14.48 -0.16
N ALA A 684 5.27 -14.90 -0.89
CA ALA A 684 3.91 -15.04 -0.37
C ALA A 684 3.64 -16.49 0.09
N HIS A 685 2.99 -16.63 1.24
CA HIS A 685 2.63 -17.89 1.88
C HIS A 685 1.15 -17.86 2.32
N THR A 686 0.61 -18.96 2.84
CA THR A 686 -0.85 -19.12 3.07
C THR A 686 -1.48 -18.09 4.00
N ASN A 687 -0.73 -17.54 4.96
CA ASN A 687 -1.26 -16.59 5.95
C ASN A 687 -0.49 -15.26 6.00
N GLY A 688 0.39 -14.98 5.04
CA GLY A 688 1.17 -13.74 5.01
C GLY A 688 2.36 -13.75 4.03
N PHE A 689 3.12 -12.67 4.06
CA PHE A 689 4.37 -12.52 3.35
C PHE A 689 5.58 -12.79 4.25
N ARG A 690 6.68 -13.21 3.62
CA ARG A 690 8.02 -13.20 4.18
C ARG A 690 8.97 -12.43 3.28
N PHE A 691 9.56 -11.36 3.78
CA PHE A 691 10.76 -10.79 3.18
C PHE A 691 12.00 -11.53 3.71
N THR A 692 12.86 -11.99 2.81
CA THR A 692 14.16 -12.57 3.14
C THR A 692 15.27 -11.72 2.52
N SER A 693 16.11 -11.11 3.35
CA SER A 693 17.29 -10.37 2.90
C SER A 693 18.38 -11.31 2.38
N VAL A 694 19.30 -10.79 1.55
CA VAL A 694 20.53 -11.47 1.14
C VAL A 694 21.37 -11.99 2.33
N ARG A 695 21.30 -11.33 3.50
CA ARG A 695 21.96 -11.79 4.74
C ARG A 695 21.25 -12.93 5.47
N GLY A 696 20.05 -13.33 5.03
CA GLY A 696 19.21 -14.31 5.71
C GLY A 696 18.32 -13.74 6.83
N ASP A 697 18.35 -12.42 7.05
CA ASP A 697 17.40 -11.70 7.91
C ASP A 697 15.97 -11.87 7.34
N LYS A 698 14.99 -12.13 8.22
CA LYS A 698 13.59 -12.43 7.84
C LYS A 698 12.62 -11.46 8.50
N VAL A 699 11.67 -10.94 7.74
CA VAL A 699 10.55 -10.13 8.23
C VAL A 699 9.26 -10.80 7.79
N ASP A 700 8.43 -11.18 8.76
CA ASP A 700 7.15 -11.86 8.55
C ASP A 700 6.01 -10.85 8.70
N ILE A 701 5.06 -10.87 7.76
CA ILE A 701 3.91 -9.95 7.73
C ILE A 701 2.64 -10.76 7.47
N LEU A 702 1.82 -10.97 8.50
CA LEU A 702 0.55 -11.71 8.36
C LEU A 702 -0.52 -10.90 7.62
N TYR A 703 -1.31 -11.57 6.76
CA TYR A 703 -2.42 -10.94 6.03
C TYR A 703 -3.43 -10.26 6.98
N LYS A 704 -3.80 -10.93 8.08
CA LYS A 704 -4.72 -10.38 9.11
C LYS A 704 -4.26 -9.05 9.72
N ASN A 705 -2.94 -8.80 9.75
CA ASN A 705 -2.37 -7.59 10.34
C ASN A 705 -2.17 -6.46 9.33
N ILE A 706 -2.32 -6.71 8.03
CA ILE A 706 -2.35 -5.65 7.03
C ILE A 706 -3.71 -4.95 7.14
N LYS A 707 -3.68 -3.62 7.11
CA LYS A 707 -4.86 -2.76 7.06
C LYS A 707 -5.09 -2.30 5.62
N HIS A 708 -4.06 -1.72 5.02
CA HIS A 708 -4.04 -1.31 3.61
C HIS A 708 -2.83 -1.91 2.90
N ALA A 709 -3.05 -2.45 1.71
CA ALA A 709 -2.00 -2.83 0.78
C ALA A 709 -2.11 -1.93 -0.46
N VAL A 710 -1.13 -1.07 -0.67
CA VAL A 710 -1.12 -0.08 -1.76
C VAL A 710 -0.03 -0.45 -2.76
N PHE A 711 -0.37 -0.45 -4.05
CA PHE A 711 0.56 -0.65 -5.15
C PHE A 711 0.69 0.64 -5.96
N GLN A 712 1.86 1.27 -5.88
CA GLN A 712 2.20 2.44 -6.69
C GLN A 712 3.05 1.99 -7.90
N PRO A 713 2.58 2.20 -9.13
CA PRO A 713 3.37 1.95 -10.34
C PRO A 713 4.44 3.04 -10.53
N CYS A 714 5.51 2.73 -11.27
CA CYS A 714 6.56 3.67 -11.67
C CYS A 714 6.15 4.60 -12.83
N ASP A 715 4.88 4.95 -12.93
CA ASP A 715 4.35 5.77 -14.02
C ASP A 715 4.61 7.25 -13.69
N GLY A 716 5.70 7.81 -14.21
CA GLY A 716 6.16 9.15 -13.85
C GLY A 716 6.72 9.26 -12.42
N GLU A 717 7.20 8.14 -11.86
CA GLU A 717 7.82 8.04 -10.54
C GLU A 717 9.13 7.25 -10.64
N MET A 718 10.15 7.63 -9.84
CA MET A 718 11.48 6.97 -9.85
C MET A 718 11.50 5.60 -9.13
N ILE A 719 10.39 5.19 -8.51
CA ILE A 719 10.26 3.93 -7.81
C ILE A 719 8.94 3.23 -8.15
N ILE A 720 8.96 1.91 -8.12
CA ILE A 720 7.76 1.06 -8.03
C ILE A 720 7.70 0.50 -6.61
N VAL A 721 6.57 0.66 -5.90
CA VAL A 721 6.45 0.29 -4.48
C VAL A 721 5.17 -0.46 -4.15
N LEU A 722 5.33 -1.51 -3.35
CA LEU A 722 4.28 -2.22 -2.61
C LEU A 722 4.36 -1.76 -1.15
N HIS A 723 3.37 -1.02 -0.70
CA HIS A 723 3.27 -0.52 0.66
C HIS A 723 2.24 -1.32 1.46
N PHE A 724 2.59 -1.68 2.70
CA PHE A 724 1.72 -2.33 3.67
C PHE A 724 1.63 -1.45 4.92
N HIS A 725 0.45 -0.87 5.13
CA HIS A 725 0.09 -0.20 6.37
C HIS A 725 -0.50 -1.23 7.33
N LEU A 726 0.08 -1.40 8.52
CA LEU A 726 -0.30 -2.46 9.46
C LEU A 726 -1.25 -1.98 10.56
N LYS A 727 -2.13 -2.87 11.02
CA LYS A 727 -3.03 -2.63 12.17
C LYS A 727 -2.25 -2.57 13.49
N ASN A 728 -1.32 -3.50 13.69
CA ASN A 728 -0.41 -3.52 14.83
C ASN A 728 1.04 -3.36 14.34
N ALA A 729 1.80 -2.48 14.98
CA ALA A 729 3.21 -2.29 14.68
C ALA A 729 4.03 -3.56 14.98
N ILE A 730 4.86 -3.98 14.03
CA ILE A 730 5.76 -5.13 14.18
C ILE A 730 7.16 -4.68 14.57
N MET A 731 7.87 -5.50 15.34
CA MET A 731 9.27 -5.27 15.70
C MET A 731 10.19 -6.03 14.73
N PHE A 732 10.96 -5.29 13.94
CA PHE A 732 12.12 -5.81 13.22
C PHE A 732 13.24 -4.76 13.24
N GLY A 733 14.51 -5.20 13.28
CA GLY A 733 15.62 -4.30 13.59
C GLY A 733 15.59 -3.89 15.08
N LYS A 734 15.58 -2.58 15.36
CA LYS A 734 15.58 -2.02 16.72
C LYS A 734 14.31 -1.25 17.12
N LYS A 735 13.45 -0.89 16.17
CA LYS A 735 12.25 -0.07 16.41
C LYS A 735 10.99 -0.86 16.07
N ARG A 736 9.83 -0.37 16.52
CA ARG A 736 8.50 -0.84 16.07
C ARG A 736 8.11 -0.09 14.80
N HIS A 737 7.53 -0.80 13.85
CA HIS A 737 7.16 -0.26 12.54
C HIS A 737 5.73 -0.66 12.17
N THR A 738 4.88 0.34 11.96
CA THR A 738 3.51 0.20 11.43
C THR A 738 3.52 0.14 9.91
N ASP A 739 4.36 0.97 9.30
CA ASP A 739 4.45 1.13 7.85
C ASP A 739 5.65 0.38 7.30
N VAL A 740 5.42 -0.48 6.32
CA VAL A 740 6.46 -1.27 5.64
C VAL A 740 6.27 -1.16 4.13
N GLN A 741 7.33 -0.80 3.41
CA GLN A 741 7.37 -0.68 1.96
C GLN A 741 8.40 -1.63 1.36
N PHE A 742 8.04 -2.26 0.25
CA PHE A 742 8.93 -3.01 -0.61
C PHE A 742 8.99 -2.35 -1.98
N TYR A 743 10.18 -1.94 -2.41
CA TYR A 743 10.30 -1.09 -3.58
C TYR A 743 11.54 -1.43 -4.42
N THR A 744 11.47 -1.06 -5.70
CA THR A 744 12.58 -1.13 -6.65
C THR A 744 12.74 0.24 -7.31
N GLU A 745 13.99 0.69 -7.44
CA GLU A 745 14.34 1.96 -8.08
C GLU A 745 14.39 1.75 -9.61
N VAL A 746 13.79 2.68 -10.36
CA VAL A 746 13.66 2.59 -11.83
C VAL A 746 14.27 3.85 -12.45
N GLY A 747 15.31 3.66 -13.27
CA GLY A 747 16.15 4.75 -13.77
C GLY A 747 17.40 4.95 -12.91
N GLU A 748 18.52 5.21 -13.56
CA GLU A 748 19.77 5.66 -12.95
C GLU A 748 20.03 7.06 -13.48
N ILE A 749 20.28 8.04 -12.59
CA ILE A 749 20.72 9.38 -13.04
C ILE A 749 22.15 9.21 -13.53
N THR A 750 22.32 8.96 -14.82
CA THR A 750 23.61 8.76 -15.47
C THR A 750 24.36 10.09 -15.53
N THR A 751 25.13 10.40 -14.49
CA THR A 751 25.96 11.62 -14.41
C THR A 751 27.21 11.56 -15.32
N ASP A 752 27.14 10.85 -16.44
CA ASP A 752 28.27 10.63 -17.35
C ASP A 752 28.26 11.69 -18.47
N LEU A 753 28.42 12.96 -18.06
CA LEU A 753 28.56 14.14 -18.94
C LEU A 753 29.95 14.14 -19.63
N GLY A 754 30.28 13.03 -20.30
CA GLY A 754 31.62 12.66 -20.75
C GLY A 754 31.77 12.51 -22.26
N LYS A 755 31.93 13.64 -22.97
CA LYS A 755 32.60 13.72 -24.29
C LYS A 755 32.05 12.88 -25.46
N HIS A 756 30.75 12.96 -25.78
CA HIS A 756 30.26 12.57 -27.12
C HIS A 756 29.32 13.61 -27.76
N GLN A 757 29.80 14.85 -27.93
CA GLN A 757 29.22 15.76 -28.92
C GLN A 757 29.59 15.31 -30.34
N HIS A 758 28.84 14.35 -30.88
CA HIS A 758 28.34 14.38 -32.26
C HIS A 758 27.47 13.14 -32.55
N MET A 759 26.17 13.39 -32.76
CA MET A 759 25.32 12.68 -33.72
C MET A 759 25.05 11.19 -33.48
N HIS A 760 24.12 10.87 -32.57
CA HIS A 760 23.14 9.78 -32.74
C HIS A 760 21.89 9.98 -31.85
N ASP A 761 20.87 10.71 -32.34
CA ASP A 761 19.51 10.69 -31.76
C ASP A 761 18.96 9.25 -31.60
N ARG A 762 19.53 8.32 -32.38
CA ARG A 762 19.26 6.89 -32.35
C ARG A 762 19.70 6.21 -31.05
N ASP A 763 20.81 6.63 -30.45
CA ASP A 763 21.34 6.00 -29.23
C ASP A 763 20.59 6.51 -27.99
N ASP A 764 20.17 7.79 -28.00
CA ASP A 764 19.26 8.33 -26.99
C ASP A 764 17.87 7.69 -27.09
N LEU A 765 17.33 7.51 -28.31
CA LEU A 765 16.11 6.72 -28.54
C LEU A 765 16.24 5.26 -28.06
N TYR A 766 17.41 4.62 -28.22
CA TYR A 766 17.64 3.28 -27.67
C TYR A 766 17.72 3.29 -26.14
N ALA A 767 18.31 4.32 -25.52
CA ALA A 767 18.35 4.47 -24.07
C ALA A 767 16.92 4.64 -23.50
N GLU A 768 16.11 5.53 -24.10
CA GLU A 768 14.70 5.69 -23.72
C GLU A 768 13.89 4.40 -23.96
N GLN A 769 14.11 3.69 -25.07
CA GLN A 769 13.43 2.41 -25.34
C GLN A 769 13.81 1.34 -24.32
N MET A 770 15.10 1.25 -23.95
CA MET A 770 15.56 0.35 -22.89
C MET A 770 14.97 0.72 -21.52
N GLU A 771 14.80 2.01 -21.22
CA GLU A 771 14.15 2.46 -20.00
C GLU A 771 12.64 2.15 -20.01
N ARG A 772 11.94 2.44 -21.11
CA ARG A 772 10.53 2.07 -21.30
C ARG A 772 10.33 0.55 -21.20
N GLU A 773 11.20 -0.26 -21.81
CA GLU A 773 11.17 -1.72 -21.69
C GLU A 773 11.39 -2.17 -20.23
N MET A 774 12.37 -1.58 -19.53
CA MET A 774 12.65 -1.91 -18.13
C MET A 774 11.50 -1.53 -17.20
N ARG A 775 10.92 -0.33 -17.36
CA ARG A 775 9.70 0.13 -16.65
C ARG A 775 8.55 -0.83 -16.90
N HIS A 776 8.25 -1.15 -18.17
CA HIS A 776 7.17 -2.08 -18.53
C HIS A 776 7.40 -3.49 -17.98
N LYS A 777 8.64 -3.99 -18.02
CA LYS A 777 9.03 -5.32 -17.51
C LYS A 777 8.90 -5.40 -15.98
N LEU A 778 9.28 -4.36 -15.25
CA LEU A 778 9.07 -4.27 -13.79
C LEU A 778 7.57 -4.16 -13.45
N LYS A 779 6.84 -3.26 -14.12
CA LYS A 779 5.38 -3.09 -13.98
C LYS A 779 4.65 -4.42 -14.21
N SER A 780 5.00 -5.14 -15.27
CA SER A 780 4.47 -6.48 -15.57
C SER A 780 4.86 -7.50 -14.50
N ALA A 781 6.11 -7.51 -14.01
CA ALA A 781 6.54 -8.44 -12.96
C ALA A 781 5.81 -8.22 -11.62
N PHE A 782 5.55 -6.95 -11.25
CA PHE A 782 4.79 -6.60 -10.05
C PHE A 782 3.29 -6.94 -10.22
N LYS A 783 2.64 -6.58 -11.35
CA LYS A 783 1.25 -7.00 -11.64
C LYS A 783 1.09 -8.52 -11.60
N ASN A 784 1.98 -9.27 -12.26
CA ASN A 784 2.04 -10.74 -12.21
C ASN A 784 2.29 -11.32 -10.81
N PHE A 785 2.88 -10.55 -9.89
CA PHE A 785 3.05 -10.97 -8.49
C PHE A 785 1.76 -10.72 -7.71
N ILE A 786 1.16 -9.53 -7.84
CA ILE A 786 -0.12 -9.13 -7.24
C ILE A 786 -1.22 -10.14 -7.61
N GLU A 787 -1.45 -10.39 -8.91
CA GLU A 787 -2.47 -11.35 -9.38
C GLU A 787 -2.31 -12.75 -8.76
N LYS A 788 -1.07 -13.21 -8.57
CA LYS A 788 -0.78 -14.52 -7.96
C LYS A 788 -0.98 -14.52 -6.45
N VAL A 789 -0.78 -13.38 -5.78
CA VAL A 789 -1.06 -13.20 -4.37
C VAL A 789 -2.57 -13.14 -4.14
N GLU A 790 -3.30 -12.36 -4.94
CA GLU A 790 -4.77 -12.27 -4.91
C GLU A 790 -5.43 -13.62 -5.21
N THR A 791 -4.87 -14.39 -6.16
CA THR A 791 -5.28 -15.78 -6.42
C THR A 791 -5.04 -16.71 -5.23
N LEU A 792 -3.96 -16.48 -4.46
CA LEU A 792 -3.62 -17.27 -3.27
C LEU A 792 -4.52 -16.92 -2.07
N THR A 793 -4.81 -15.62 -1.87
CA THR A 793 -5.66 -15.09 -0.81
C THR A 793 -7.16 -15.15 -1.13
N LYS A 794 -7.53 -15.44 -2.38
CA LYS A 794 -8.91 -15.41 -2.90
C LYS A 794 -9.59 -14.04 -2.72
N GLU A 795 -8.84 -12.96 -3.00
CA GLU A 795 -9.29 -11.57 -2.84
C GLU A 795 -9.58 -11.17 -1.37
N GLU A 796 -9.10 -11.91 -0.34
CA GLU A 796 -9.11 -11.41 1.07
C GLU A 796 -8.15 -10.23 1.31
N LEU A 797 -7.16 -10.05 0.42
CA LEU A 797 -6.22 -8.93 0.43
C LEU A 797 -6.20 -8.35 -0.99
N GLU A 798 -6.89 -7.22 -1.17
CA GLU A 798 -6.87 -6.42 -2.41
C GLU A 798 -5.67 -5.46 -2.38
N PHE A 799 -5.04 -5.21 -3.54
CA PHE A 799 -4.01 -4.18 -3.69
C PHE A 799 -4.60 -2.93 -4.33
N GLU A 800 -4.72 -1.86 -3.55
CA GLU A 800 -5.25 -0.58 -4.03
C GLU A 800 -4.23 0.19 -4.85
N VAL A 801 -4.66 0.78 -5.96
CA VAL A 801 -3.83 1.64 -6.82
C VAL A 801 -4.29 3.09 -6.60
N PRO A 802 -3.39 4.03 -6.26
CA PRO A 802 -3.78 5.43 -6.06
C PRO A 802 -4.21 6.13 -7.34
N PHE A 803 -5.25 6.96 -7.24
CA PHE A 803 -5.76 7.80 -8.33
C PHE A 803 -4.93 9.08 -8.44
N ARG A 804 -4.08 9.20 -9.46
CA ARG A 804 -3.25 10.41 -9.66
C ARG A 804 -4.07 11.64 -10.06
N ASP A 805 -5.16 11.46 -10.80
CA ASP A 805 -5.95 12.57 -11.36
C ASP A 805 -6.77 13.32 -10.29
N LEU A 806 -7.09 12.63 -9.20
CA LEU A 806 -7.66 13.20 -7.98
C LEU A 806 -6.56 13.61 -6.95
N GLY A 807 -5.29 13.47 -7.33
CA GLY A 807 -4.16 13.78 -6.46
C GLY A 807 -3.91 15.27 -6.36
N PHE A 808 -3.52 15.73 -5.17
CA PHE A 808 -3.21 17.14 -4.90
C PHE A 808 -1.90 17.28 -4.14
N GLN A 809 -1.23 18.41 -4.33
CA GLN A 809 0.00 18.73 -3.61
C GLN A 809 -0.33 19.21 -2.20
N GLY A 810 0.37 18.69 -1.19
CA GLY A 810 0.20 19.08 0.20
C GLY A 810 1.32 18.57 1.10
N ALA A 811 1.45 19.14 2.29
CA ALA A 811 2.58 18.91 3.19
C ALA A 811 2.17 18.30 4.55
N PRO A 812 1.92 16.98 4.63
CA PRO A 812 1.56 16.31 5.89
C PRO A 812 2.74 16.18 6.86
N TYR A 813 3.98 16.08 6.34
CA TYR A 813 5.20 15.93 7.14
C TYR A 813 6.21 17.07 6.90
N ARG A 814 5.70 18.28 6.63
CA ARG A 814 6.49 19.50 6.29
C ARG A 814 7.21 19.48 4.93
N SER A 815 7.27 18.36 4.22
CA SER A 815 7.60 18.30 2.79
C SER A 815 6.34 18.34 1.94
N THR A 816 6.30 19.19 0.91
CA THR A 816 5.22 19.18 -0.09
C THR A 816 5.36 17.93 -0.96
N CYS A 817 4.29 17.16 -1.05
CA CYS A 817 4.27 15.89 -1.77
C CYS A 817 2.89 15.69 -2.43
N LEU A 818 2.82 14.77 -3.39
CA LEU A 818 1.57 14.45 -4.09
C LEU A 818 0.76 13.44 -3.26
N LEU A 819 -0.29 13.92 -2.57
CA LEU A 819 -1.27 13.07 -1.93
C LEU A 819 -2.23 12.54 -2.98
N GLN A 820 -2.51 11.23 -2.94
CA GLN A 820 -3.33 10.51 -3.92
C GLN A 820 -4.39 9.72 -3.15
N PRO A 821 -5.70 9.93 -3.42
CA PRO A 821 -6.73 9.07 -2.87
C PRO A 821 -6.65 7.68 -3.51
N THR A 822 -7.04 6.67 -2.74
CA THR A 822 -7.25 5.28 -3.16
C THR A 822 -8.74 4.94 -2.97
N SER A 823 -9.12 3.66 -2.98
CA SER A 823 -10.51 3.26 -2.78
C SER A 823 -10.95 3.37 -1.31
N SER A 824 -10.02 3.26 -0.34
CA SER A 824 -10.33 3.32 1.10
C SER A 824 -9.45 4.28 1.92
N ALA A 825 -8.38 4.83 1.34
CA ALA A 825 -7.41 5.68 2.04
C ALA A 825 -7.00 6.93 1.23
N LEU A 826 -6.67 8.02 1.92
CA LEU A 826 -5.83 9.08 1.36
C LEU A 826 -4.37 8.73 1.66
N CYS A 827 -3.51 8.63 0.66
CA CYS A 827 -2.13 8.21 0.87
C CYS A 827 -1.10 9.00 0.05
N ASN A 828 0.13 9.02 0.55
CA ASN A 828 1.32 9.17 -0.27
C ASN A 828 2.31 8.07 0.13
N VAL A 829 2.69 7.24 -0.83
CA VAL A 829 3.65 6.15 -0.66
C VAL A 829 4.93 6.32 -1.52
N THR A 830 5.05 7.38 -2.33
CA THR A 830 6.24 7.63 -3.16
C THR A 830 7.42 8.12 -2.29
N GLU A 831 7.13 8.96 -1.29
CA GLU A 831 8.11 9.48 -0.35
C GLU A 831 8.17 8.68 0.97
N TRP A 832 9.25 8.90 1.73
CA TRP A 832 9.44 8.34 3.06
C TRP A 832 9.65 9.47 4.09
N PRO A 833 8.90 9.53 5.20
CA PRO A 833 7.92 8.54 5.66
C PRO A 833 6.59 8.59 4.87
N PRO A 834 5.93 7.43 4.64
CA PRO A 834 4.65 7.40 3.96
C PRO A 834 3.55 8.04 4.81
N PHE A 835 2.61 8.69 4.13
CA PHE A 835 1.39 9.20 4.71
C PHE A 835 0.25 8.25 4.33
N VAL A 836 -0.48 7.71 5.30
CA VAL A 836 -1.67 6.88 5.04
C VAL A 836 -2.75 7.23 6.06
N VAL A 837 -3.87 7.72 5.56
CA VAL A 837 -5.07 8.04 6.33
C VAL A 837 -6.21 7.18 5.83
N THR A 838 -6.81 6.41 6.73
CA THR A 838 -7.99 5.58 6.42
C THR A 838 -9.24 6.45 6.45
N LEU A 839 -10.00 6.48 5.35
CA LEU A 839 -11.20 7.33 5.25
C LEU A 839 -12.28 6.88 6.25
N ASP A 840 -12.44 5.57 6.46
CA ASP A 840 -13.37 5.01 7.45
C ASP A 840 -13.11 5.50 8.90
N GLU A 841 -11.89 5.92 9.24
CA GLU A 841 -11.53 6.43 10.57
C GLU A 841 -11.69 7.94 10.72
N VAL A 842 -11.98 8.68 9.64
CA VAL A 842 -12.20 10.12 9.67
C VAL A 842 -13.62 10.40 10.16
N GLU A 843 -13.76 11.35 11.07
CA GLU A 843 -15.05 11.85 11.56
C GLU A 843 -15.46 13.10 10.79
N LEU A 844 -14.55 14.08 10.69
CA LEU A 844 -14.74 15.29 9.89
C LEU A 844 -13.41 15.82 9.35
N VAL A 845 -13.52 16.69 8.36
CA VAL A 845 -12.40 17.47 7.83
C VAL A 845 -12.67 18.97 8.01
N HIS A 846 -11.74 19.70 8.63
CA HIS A 846 -11.84 21.16 8.74
C HIS A 846 -10.79 21.82 7.83
N PHE A 847 -11.22 22.77 7.01
CA PHE A 847 -10.32 23.55 6.16
C PHE A 847 -9.93 24.84 6.89
N GLU A 848 -8.66 24.97 7.28
CA GLU A 848 -8.14 26.18 7.90
C GLU A 848 -7.54 27.14 6.88
N ARG A 849 -7.53 28.43 7.21
CA ARG A 849 -6.92 29.51 6.41
C ARG A 849 -7.57 29.67 5.03
N VAL A 850 -8.87 29.35 4.90
CA VAL A 850 -9.64 29.57 3.66
C VAL A 850 -9.97 31.07 3.54
N GLN A 851 -9.07 31.84 2.92
CA GLN A 851 -9.24 33.28 2.74
C GLN A 851 -8.72 33.74 1.37
N PHE A 852 -9.45 34.66 0.73
CA PHE A 852 -9.26 35.05 -0.68
C PHE A 852 -7.86 35.58 -1.05
N HIS A 853 -7.07 36.05 -0.08
CA HIS A 853 -5.70 36.53 -0.34
C HIS A 853 -4.60 35.47 -0.14
N LEU A 854 -4.91 34.30 0.42
CA LEU A 854 -3.95 33.21 0.58
C LEU A 854 -3.99 32.31 -0.67
N LYS A 855 -2.81 31.96 -1.19
CA LYS A 855 -2.69 31.00 -2.31
C LYS A 855 -2.82 29.54 -1.87
N ASN A 856 -2.55 29.28 -0.59
CA ASN A 856 -2.57 27.96 0.01
C ASN A 856 -3.41 27.98 1.29
N PHE A 857 -4.15 26.90 1.54
CA PHE A 857 -4.92 26.63 2.76
C PHE A 857 -4.39 25.34 3.42
N ASP A 858 -4.90 25.00 4.61
CA ASP A 858 -4.56 23.75 5.30
C ASP A 858 -5.78 22.86 5.51
N ILE A 859 -5.56 21.55 5.61
CA ILE A 859 -6.60 20.54 5.83
C ILE A 859 -6.34 19.85 7.16
N VAL A 860 -7.33 19.88 8.05
CA VAL A 860 -7.35 19.21 9.34
C VAL A 860 -8.19 17.96 9.24
N ILE A 861 -7.62 16.80 9.55
CA ILE A 861 -8.34 15.53 9.58
C ILE A 861 -8.54 15.10 11.04
N VAL A 862 -9.79 15.16 11.51
CA VAL A 862 -10.21 14.72 12.83
C VAL A 862 -10.68 13.27 12.75
N TYR A 863 -10.23 12.44 13.67
CA TYR A 863 -10.54 11.01 13.70
C TYR A 863 -11.73 10.68 14.61
N LYS A 864 -12.38 9.55 14.33
CA LYS A 864 -13.42 8.91 15.16
C LYS A 864 -12.96 8.52 16.56
N ASP A 865 -11.67 8.25 16.72
CA ASP A 865 -11.03 8.08 18.03
C ASP A 865 -10.35 9.38 18.44
N TYR A 866 -10.98 10.13 19.35
CA TYR A 866 -10.45 11.42 19.83
C TYR A 866 -9.15 11.30 20.65
N ASN A 867 -8.72 10.08 21.02
CA ASN A 867 -7.39 9.85 21.60
C ASN A 867 -6.28 9.87 20.53
N LYS A 868 -6.63 9.63 19.26
CA LYS A 868 -5.71 9.70 18.13
C LYS A 868 -5.46 11.16 17.78
N LYS A 869 -4.18 11.57 17.75
CA LYS A 869 -3.82 12.94 17.38
C LYS A 869 -4.33 13.27 15.97
N VAL A 870 -5.01 14.41 15.87
CA VAL A 870 -5.43 15.06 14.62
C VAL A 870 -4.23 15.23 13.68
N THR A 871 -4.43 14.99 12.38
CA THR A 871 -3.38 15.17 11.35
C THR A 871 -3.67 16.39 10.49
N MET A 872 -2.66 17.23 10.29
CA MET A 872 -2.72 18.45 9.46
C MET A 872 -2.00 18.18 8.13
N ILE A 873 -2.62 18.52 7.01
CA ILE A 873 -1.98 18.59 5.69
C ILE A 873 -1.85 20.06 5.34
N ASN A 874 -0.62 20.57 5.34
CA ASN A 874 -0.38 22.00 5.19
C ASN A 874 -0.18 22.38 3.71
N ALA A 875 -0.29 23.67 3.42
CA ALA A 875 0.13 24.28 2.15
C ALA A 875 -0.52 23.69 0.88
N VAL A 876 -1.82 23.36 0.95
CA VAL A 876 -2.61 22.86 -0.18
C VAL A 876 -3.01 24.03 -1.09
N PRO A 877 -2.79 23.97 -2.42
CA PRO A 877 -3.15 25.05 -3.33
C PRO A 877 -4.66 25.31 -3.38
N VAL A 878 -5.09 26.57 -3.32
CA VAL A 878 -6.53 26.96 -3.35
C VAL A 878 -7.26 26.44 -4.61
N ASN A 879 -6.56 26.27 -5.73
CA ASN A 879 -7.13 25.67 -6.94
C ASN A 879 -7.65 24.23 -6.73
N SER A 880 -7.17 23.53 -5.69
CA SER A 880 -7.58 22.18 -5.32
C SER A 880 -8.71 22.16 -4.27
N LEU A 881 -9.14 23.31 -3.75
CA LEU A 881 -10.18 23.40 -2.71
C LEU A 881 -11.51 22.78 -3.15
N ASP A 882 -12.06 23.19 -4.31
CA ASP A 882 -13.33 22.65 -4.80
C ASP A 882 -13.25 21.18 -5.23
N PRO A 883 -12.19 20.70 -5.93
CA PRO A 883 -11.97 19.26 -6.14
C PRO A 883 -11.94 18.45 -4.84
N ILE A 884 -11.27 18.93 -3.79
CA ILE A 884 -11.18 18.21 -2.50
C ILE A 884 -12.53 18.23 -1.77
N LYS A 885 -13.28 19.35 -1.81
CA LYS A 885 -14.66 19.39 -1.28
C LYS A 885 -15.59 18.41 -2.01
N GLU A 886 -15.54 18.35 -3.33
CA GLU A 886 -16.34 17.41 -4.14
C GLU A 886 -15.94 15.95 -3.84
N TRP A 887 -14.65 15.69 -3.66
CA TRP A 887 -14.14 14.38 -3.22
C TRP A 887 -14.65 14.00 -1.83
N LEU A 888 -14.56 14.88 -0.83
CA LEU A 888 -15.08 14.62 0.53
C LEU A 888 -16.60 14.39 0.55
N ASN A 889 -17.37 15.15 -0.25
CA ASN A 889 -18.80 14.90 -0.46
C ASN A 889 -19.03 13.48 -1.02
N SER A 890 -18.22 13.03 -1.99
CA SER A 890 -18.32 11.68 -2.57
C SER A 890 -17.88 10.54 -1.63
N CYS A 891 -17.20 10.86 -0.53
CA CYS A 891 -16.81 9.92 0.53
C CYS A 891 -17.76 9.95 1.74
N ASP A 892 -18.89 10.67 1.66
CA ASP A 892 -19.83 10.92 2.76
C ASP A 892 -19.17 11.57 4.01
N ILE A 893 -18.06 12.29 3.83
CA ILE A 893 -17.33 12.95 4.92
C ILE A 893 -17.83 14.39 5.07
N LYS A 894 -18.28 14.73 6.28
CA LYS A 894 -18.62 16.10 6.66
C LYS A 894 -17.37 16.97 6.69
N TYR A 895 -17.45 18.15 6.08
CA TYR A 895 -16.43 19.19 6.21
C TYR A 895 -16.98 20.52 6.71
N THR A 896 -16.07 21.34 7.23
CA THR A 896 -16.29 22.71 7.71
C THR A 896 -15.13 23.61 7.25
N GLU A 897 -15.31 24.93 7.26
CA GLU A 897 -14.36 25.90 6.71
C GLU A 897 -14.12 27.04 7.70
N GLY A 898 -12.86 27.37 7.97
CA GLY A 898 -12.43 28.37 8.93
C GLY A 898 -11.33 29.29 8.40
N VAL A 899 -11.40 30.56 8.77
CA VAL A 899 -10.35 31.56 8.47
C VAL A 899 -9.20 31.48 9.48
N GLN A 900 -9.53 31.17 10.74
CA GLN A 900 -8.56 31.06 11.84
C GLN A 900 -7.94 29.66 11.90
N SER A 901 -6.76 29.54 12.50
CA SER A 901 -6.14 28.24 12.83
C SER A 901 -6.37 27.93 14.31
N LEU A 902 -6.80 26.71 14.62
CA LEU A 902 -7.30 26.33 15.94
C LEU A 902 -6.30 25.49 16.74
N ASN A 903 -6.28 25.64 18.07
CA ASN A 903 -5.48 24.78 18.93
C ASN A 903 -6.19 23.44 19.20
N TRP A 904 -6.10 22.55 18.21
CA TRP A 904 -6.66 21.20 18.26
C TRP A 904 -6.25 20.39 19.50
N THR A 905 -5.06 20.62 20.07
CA THR A 905 -4.64 19.88 21.28
C THR A 905 -5.40 20.30 22.54
N LYS A 906 -5.90 21.54 22.60
CA LYS A 906 -6.79 22.02 23.66
C LYS A 906 -8.22 21.51 23.42
N ILE A 907 -8.71 21.63 22.18
CA ILE A 907 -10.06 21.20 21.78
C ILE A 907 -10.26 19.70 22.03
N MET A 908 -9.33 18.84 21.57
CA MET A 908 -9.42 17.39 21.79
C MET A 908 -9.42 17.01 23.27
N LYS A 909 -8.69 17.74 24.13
CA LYS A 909 -8.74 17.52 25.59
C LYS A 909 -10.12 17.84 26.15
N THR A 910 -10.69 19.00 25.81
CA THR A 910 -12.05 19.36 26.25
C THR A 910 -13.09 18.31 25.82
N ILE A 911 -13.01 17.81 24.58
CA ILE A 911 -13.92 16.78 24.06
C ILE A 911 -13.73 15.43 24.79
N VAL A 912 -12.50 15.05 25.14
CA VAL A 912 -12.22 13.80 25.87
C VAL A 912 -12.59 13.91 27.36
N ASP A 913 -12.44 15.10 27.96
CA ASP A 913 -12.74 15.36 29.37
C ASP A 913 -14.27 15.46 29.62
N ASP A 914 -15.04 16.06 28.71
CA ASP A 914 -16.52 16.02 28.72
C ASP A 914 -17.15 15.82 27.32
N PRO A 915 -17.31 14.56 26.87
CA PRO A 915 -17.94 14.26 25.59
C PRO A 915 -19.44 14.56 25.55
N GLU A 916 -20.17 14.49 26.67
CA GLU A 916 -21.63 14.69 26.67
C GLU A 916 -21.95 16.19 26.54
N GLY A 917 -21.28 17.03 27.32
CA GLY A 917 -21.41 18.49 27.24
C GLY A 917 -21.04 19.05 25.87
N PHE A 918 -20.07 18.44 25.18
CA PHE A 918 -19.71 18.81 23.81
C PHE A 918 -20.89 18.63 22.83
N PHE A 919 -21.54 17.46 22.81
CA PHE A 919 -22.67 17.23 21.90
C PHE A 919 -23.95 17.97 22.33
N GLU A 920 -24.14 18.28 23.62
CA GLU A 920 -25.25 19.12 24.08
C GLU A 920 -25.12 20.59 23.64
N GLN A 921 -23.89 21.08 23.44
CA GLN A 921 -23.61 22.43 22.92
C GLN A 921 -23.65 22.53 21.37
N GLY A 922 -24.16 21.50 20.69
CA GLY A 922 -24.21 21.42 19.22
C GLY A 922 -23.04 20.67 18.57
N GLY A 923 -22.09 20.17 19.37
CA GLY A 923 -20.95 19.41 18.89
C GLY A 923 -20.08 20.26 17.96
N TRP A 924 -19.92 19.82 16.71
CA TRP A 924 -19.07 20.48 15.72
C TRP A 924 -19.63 21.78 15.12
N SER A 925 -20.82 22.24 15.52
CA SER A 925 -21.44 23.46 15.01
C SER A 925 -20.65 24.75 15.30
N PHE A 926 -19.75 24.75 16.30
CA PHE A 926 -18.89 25.91 16.58
C PHE A 926 -17.88 26.21 15.45
N LEU A 927 -17.70 25.29 14.50
CA LEU A 927 -16.86 25.46 13.31
C LEU A 927 -17.62 26.06 12.11
N ASP A 928 -18.96 26.20 12.18
CA ASP A 928 -19.77 26.73 11.08
C ASP A 928 -19.91 28.27 11.20
N PRO A 929 -19.44 29.07 10.20
CA PRO A 929 -19.43 30.53 10.26
C PRO A 929 -20.82 31.20 10.19
N GLU A 930 -21.89 30.45 9.98
CA GLU A 930 -23.27 30.98 10.00
C GLU A 930 -23.84 31.17 11.41
N SER A 931 -23.16 30.69 12.45
CA SER A 931 -23.60 30.85 13.85
C SER A 931 -23.54 32.30 14.36
N GLU A 932 -22.75 33.18 13.71
CA GLU A 932 -22.67 34.62 14.00
C GLU A 932 -23.42 35.50 12.96
N GLY A 933 -24.38 34.93 12.21
CA GLY A 933 -24.81 35.50 10.93
C GLY A 933 -26.31 35.53 10.56
N SER A 934 -27.25 35.77 11.48
CA SER A 934 -28.62 36.17 11.08
C SER A 934 -29.33 37.05 12.12
N GLY A 935 -29.52 38.33 11.81
CA GLY A 935 -30.25 39.27 12.67
C GLY A 935 -31.78 39.17 12.56
N GLY A 936 -32.45 39.48 13.67
CA GLY A 936 -33.86 39.83 13.72
C GLY A 936 -34.01 41.11 14.55
N GLU A 937 -34.53 42.17 13.94
CA GLU A 937 -34.77 43.45 14.60
C GLU A 937 -35.97 43.37 15.55
N ASP A 938 -35.81 43.84 16.80
CA ASP A 938 -36.89 44.49 17.55
C ASP A 938 -36.27 45.52 18.51
N ASP A 939 -36.71 46.77 18.39
CA ASP A 939 -36.08 47.96 18.97
C ASP A 939 -36.47 48.18 20.45
N SER A 940 -35.48 48.23 21.35
CA SER A 940 -35.59 49.04 22.57
C SER A 940 -34.22 49.41 23.14
N GLU A 941 -33.79 50.66 22.95
CA GLU A 941 -32.61 51.21 23.64
C GLU A 941 -32.80 51.18 25.17
N SER A 942 -31.97 50.39 25.84
CA SER A 942 -31.51 50.67 27.19
C SER A 942 -30.09 50.16 27.33
N GLU A 943 -29.16 51.08 27.62
CA GLU A 943 -27.76 50.78 27.92
C GLU A 943 -27.67 49.74 29.06
N MET A 944 -27.40 48.48 28.70
CA MET A 944 -26.87 47.48 29.63
C MET A 944 -25.67 46.84 28.95
N GLU A 945 -24.55 46.87 29.66
CA GLU A 945 -23.25 46.41 29.20
C GLU A 945 -23.32 44.91 28.85
N ASP A 946 -22.64 44.51 27.76
CA ASP A 946 -22.44 43.10 27.45
C ASP A 946 -21.81 42.40 28.67
N GLU A 947 -22.55 41.51 29.32
CA GLU A 947 -22.00 40.51 30.24
C GLU A 947 -21.22 39.45 29.44
N THR A 948 -20.17 39.91 28.73
CA THR A 948 -19.04 39.10 28.33
C THR A 948 -18.52 38.44 29.59
N PHE A 949 -18.67 37.12 29.67
CA PHE A 949 -18.43 36.26 30.84
C PHE A 949 -17.25 36.73 31.72
N ASN A 950 -17.58 37.49 32.78
CA ASN A 950 -16.59 38.13 33.64
C ASN A 950 -16.51 37.36 34.97
N PRO A 951 -15.47 36.55 35.21
CA PRO A 951 -15.28 35.86 36.48
C PRO A 951 -14.84 36.87 37.56
N SER A 952 -15.80 37.39 38.33
CA SER A 952 -15.50 38.08 39.59
C SER A 952 -15.13 37.02 40.65
N ALA A 953 -13.89 37.01 41.14
CA ALA A 953 -13.36 37.86 42.22
C ALA A 953 -13.45 37.14 43.58
N ASP A 954 -12.38 36.94 44.36
CA ASP A 954 -10.95 37.25 44.20
C ASP A 954 -10.11 36.18 44.93
N GLU A 955 -8.92 35.86 44.43
CA GLU A 955 -7.75 35.61 45.29
C GLU A 955 -6.48 35.87 44.44
N GLU A 956 -5.67 36.84 44.88
CA GLU A 956 -4.52 37.39 44.17
C GLU A 956 -3.29 36.45 44.33
N GLU A 957 -2.73 35.94 43.22
CA GLU A 957 -1.33 35.49 43.18
C GLU A 957 -0.65 35.98 41.89
N GLU A 958 0.62 36.38 42.01
CA GLU A 958 1.37 37.14 41.03
C GLU A 958 1.83 36.28 39.84
N GLU A 959 1.64 36.76 38.61
CA GLU A 959 2.18 36.11 37.40
C GLU A 959 3.69 36.37 37.28
N GLU A 960 4.53 35.42 37.73
CA GLU A 960 5.93 35.34 37.26
C GLU A 960 5.95 34.82 35.81
N GLU A 961 6.59 35.57 34.91
CA GLU A 961 6.80 35.22 33.50
C GLU A 961 7.80 34.05 33.34
N ASP A 962 7.38 32.81 33.61
CA ASP A 962 8.23 31.61 33.39
C ASP A 962 8.03 31.05 31.97
N SER A 963 8.93 31.48 31.07
CA SER A 963 8.97 31.12 29.65
C SER A 963 9.51 29.69 29.40
N ASP A 964 8.63 28.68 29.48
CA ASP A 964 8.96 27.30 29.12
C ASP A 964 8.54 26.95 27.65
N GLU A 965 9.43 27.24 26.71
CA GLU A 965 9.39 26.71 25.34
C GLU A 965 9.75 25.22 25.33
N ASP A 966 8.76 24.31 25.42
CA ASP A 966 9.02 22.85 25.46
C ASP A 966 9.32 22.27 24.05
N TYR A 967 10.49 22.65 23.52
CA TYR A 967 11.02 22.20 22.23
C TYR A 967 11.60 20.78 22.36
N SER A 968 10.83 19.77 21.96
CA SER A 968 11.28 18.37 21.92
C SER A 968 12.39 18.14 20.88
N SER A 969 13.63 18.46 21.22
CA SER A 969 14.80 18.16 20.40
C SER A 969 15.24 16.68 20.55
N GLU A 970 15.11 15.90 19.48
CA GLU A 970 15.86 14.65 19.36
C GLU A 970 17.34 15.01 19.11
N THR A 971 18.16 14.94 20.16
CA THR A 971 19.61 15.15 20.06
C THR A 971 20.32 13.83 19.74
N GLU A 972 21.11 13.84 18.65
CA GLU A 972 21.95 12.72 18.24
C GLU A 972 23.08 12.46 19.26
N ASP A 973 22.89 11.47 20.13
CA ASP A 973 23.90 11.16 21.15
C ASP A 973 24.98 10.21 20.60
N SER A 974 26.00 10.82 19.99
CA SER A 974 27.18 10.15 19.42
C SER A 974 27.85 9.19 20.42
N GLU A 975 28.01 7.91 20.04
CA GLU A 975 28.68 6.92 20.90
C GLU A 975 30.11 6.60 20.45
N TYR A 976 31.05 7.21 21.17
CA TYR A 976 32.48 6.94 21.12
C TYR A 976 32.80 5.59 21.81
N SER A 977 32.83 4.49 21.06
CA SER A 977 33.20 3.17 21.59
C SER A 977 34.69 2.85 21.39
N ALA A 978 35.54 3.42 22.24
CA ALA A 978 36.90 2.92 22.40
C ALA A 978 36.87 1.63 23.24
N SER A 979 37.14 0.48 22.60
CA SER A 979 37.43 -0.77 23.31
C SER A 979 38.82 -1.27 22.94
N LEU A 980 39.64 -1.45 23.97
CA LEU A 980 41.00 -1.97 23.91
C LEU A 980 41.07 -3.32 23.17
N GLY A 981 42.14 -3.49 22.41
CA GLY A 981 42.42 -4.72 21.67
C GLY A 981 43.11 -5.80 22.50
N SER A 982 43.13 -6.99 21.92
CA SER A 982 43.95 -8.15 22.31
C SER A 982 44.46 -8.77 21.00
N GLU A 983 45.78 -8.75 20.82
CA GLU A 983 46.67 -9.74 20.18
C GLU A 983 45.99 -10.99 19.57
N GLU A 984 46.37 -11.54 18.41
CA GLU A 984 47.55 -11.38 17.53
C GLU A 984 47.26 -12.01 16.14
N GLU A 985 47.69 -11.42 15.02
CA GLU A 985 48.33 -12.13 13.89
C GLU A 985 48.93 -11.14 12.88
N SER A 986 50.21 -11.32 12.53
CA SER A 986 50.96 -10.39 11.67
C SER A 986 50.66 -10.63 10.19
N GLY A 987 49.82 -9.79 9.58
CA GLY A 987 49.66 -9.72 8.13
C GLY A 987 50.95 -9.26 7.43
N LYS A 988 51.21 -9.78 6.23
CA LYS A 988 52.37 -9.43 5.39
C LYS A 988 52.19 -8.04 4.76
N ASP A 989 53.30 -7.34 4.55
CA ASP A 989 53.31 -6.02 3.91
C ASP A 989 53.02 -6.09 2.41
N TRP A 990 52.42 -5.02 1.87
CA TRP A 990 51.91 -4.97 0.50
C TRP A 990 52.97 -5.19 -0.57
N ASP A 991 54.19 -4.74 -0.33
CA ASP A 991 55.33 -4.91 -1.24
C ASP A 991 55.67 -6.40 -1.50
N GLU A 992 55.42 -7.29 -0.52
CA GLU A 992 55.70 -8.72 -0.66
C GLU A 992 54.66 -9.42 -1.56
N LEU A 993 53.40 -8.97 -1.52
CA LEU A 993 52.32 -9.47 -2.38
C LEU A 993 52.44 -8.96 -3.82
N GLU A 994 52.90 -7.73 -4.02
CA GLU A 994 53.06 -7.14 -5.36
C GLU A 994 54.25 -7.77 -6.12
N GLU A 995 55.34 -8.11 -5.41
CA GLU A 995 56.47 -8.86 -5.98
C GLU A 995 56.09 -10.32 -6.33
N GLU A 996 55.23 -10.97 -5.53
CA GLU A 996 54.75 -12.34 -5.79
C GLU A 996 53.82 -12.38 -7.03
N ALA A 997 52.91 -11.41 -7.18
CA ALA A 997 52.09 -11.25 -8.38
C ALA A 997 52.93 -10.99 -9.63
N ARG A 998 53.92 -10.09 -9.54
CA ARG A 998 54.84 -9.76 -10.64
C ARG A 998 55.69 -10.97 -11.09
N LYS A 999 55.93 -11.93 -10.20
CA LYS A 999 56.67 -13.16 -10.51
C LYS A 999 55.81 -14.15 -11.30
N ALA A 1000 54.52 -14.28 -10.97
CA ALA A 1000 53.58 -15.14 -11.68
C ALA A 1000 53.37 -14.70 -13.14
N ASP A 1001 53.18 -13.40 -13.38
CA ASP A 1001 53.05 -12.82 -14.74
C ASP A 1001 54.33 -13.00 -15.59
N LYS A 1002 55.47 -13.27 -14.96
CA LYS A 1002 56.77 -13.46 -15.63
C LYS A 1002 57.04 -14.92 -16.00
N GLU A 1003 56.41 -15.87 -15.31
CA GLU A 1003 56.48 -17.30 -15.65
C GLU A 1003 55.51 -17.67 -16.79
N SER A 1004 54.41 -16.94 -16.98
CA SER A 1004 53.42 -17.23 -18.04
C SER A 1004 53.82 -16.82 -19.47
N HIS A 1005 55.07 -16.40 -19.70
CA HIS A 1005 55.47 -15.73 -20.94
C HIS A 1005 56.57 -16.46 -21.75
N TYR A 1006 56.85 -17.74 -21.45
CA TYR A 1006 57.98 -18.49 -22.02
C TYR A 1006 57.66 -19.80 -22.75
N GLU A 1007 56.40 -20.20 -22.90
CA GLU A 1007 56.03 -21.40 -23.68
C GLU A 1007 55.11 -21.07 -24.88
N ASP A 1008 55.43 -21.72 -26.00
CA ASP A 1008 54.69 -21.82 -27.28
C ASP A 1008 54.58 -20.61 -28.22
N ASP A 1009 55.69 -20.36 -28.95
CA ASP A 1009 55.72 -19.69 -30.27
C ASP A 1009 56.24 -20.69 -31.33
N ASP A 1010 55.38 -21.21 -32.23
CA ASP A 1010 55.86 -22.00 -33.38
C ASP A 1010 54.94 -22.00 -34.64
N THR A 1011 55.34 -21.22 -35.67
CA THR A 1011 55.01 -21.32 -37.13
C THR A 1011 53.56 -21.17 -37.64
N SER A 1012 53.16 -20.02 -38.22
CA SER A 1012 53.25 -19.58 -39.65
C SER A 1012 52.31 -20.32 -40.66
N ASN A 1013 51.56 -19.69 -41.60
CA ASN A 1013 51.93 -18.57 -42.48
C ASN A 1013 50.71 -17.86 -43.17
N ARG A 1014 50.57 -16.53 -42.96
CA ARG A 1014 50.40 -15.40 -43.95
C ARG A 1014 49.41 -15.53 -45.14
N LYS A 1015 48.58 -14.53 -45.51
CA LYS A 1015 48.60 -13.02 -45.46
C LYS A 1015 47.14 -12.51 -45.69
N ARG A 1016 46.70 -11.24 -45.54
CA ARG A 1016 47.16 -9.99 -44.84
C ARG A 1016 46.16 -8.84 -45.14
N LYS A 1017 45.48 -8.26 -44.13
CA LYS A 1017 45.13 -6.82 -44.06
C LYS A 1017 44.66 -6.42 -42.66
N ASP A 1018 45.09 -5.24 -42.20
CA ASP A 1018 45.07 -4.85 -40.78
C ASP A 1018 43.80 -4.14 -40.31
N ARG A 1019 43.35 -4.43 -39.08
CA ARG A 1019 42.92 -3.41 -38.10
C ARG A 1019 42.95 -3.94 -36.66
N PHE A 1020 43.35 -3.08 -35.73
CA PHE A 1020 43.62 -3.39 -34.31
C PHE A 1020 42.34 -3.52 -33.45
N VAL A 1021 42.43 -4.30 -32.38
CA VAL A 1021 41.52 -4.33 -31.22
C VAL A 1021 42.38 -4.32 -29.95
N PHE A 1022 41.99 -3.56 -28.93
CA PHE A 1022 42.66 -3.50 -27.62
C PHE A 1022 41.72 -3.98 -26.51
N GLY A 1023 42.27 -4.69 -25.52
CA GLY A 1023 41.54 -5.22 -24.36
C GLY A 1023 41.53 -4.27 -23.16
N PHE A 1024 40.51 -4.39 -22.31
CA PHE A 1024 40.26 -3.57 -21.13
C PHE A 1024 40.86 -4.17 -19.83
N ARG A 1025 41.40 -3.31 -18.95
CA ARG A 1025 41.22 -3.48 -17.48
C ARG A 1025 41.53 -2.20 -16.64
N SER A 1026 40.46 -1.51 -16.24
CA SER A 1026 40.29 -0.91 -14.89
C SER A 1026 41.27 0.23 -14.44
N PRO A 1027 41.08 0.88 -13.27
CA PRO A 1027 40.26 2.11 -13.24
C PRO A 1027 40.94 3.30 -12.53
N VAL A 1028 40.73 4.52 -13.03
CA VAL A 1028 41.18 5.76 -12.37
C VAL A 1028 39.98 6.62 -11.96
N LYS A 1029 39.95 7.00 -10.68
CA LYS A 1029 38.95 7.90 -10.08
C LYS A 1029 38.95 9.27 -10.75
N VAL A 1030 37.77 9.82 -11.03
CA VAL A 1030 37.57 11.26 -11.28
C VAL A 1030 36.58 11.80 -10.23
N PRO A 1031 36.76 13.00 -9.66
CA PRO A 1031 36.04 13.41 -8.45
C PRO A 1031 34.70 14.11 -8.76
N VAL A 1032 33.77 13.96 -7.82
CA VAL A 1032 32.58 14.80 -7.66
C VAL A 1032 33.00 16.27 -7.50
N LEU A 1033 32.60 17.15 -8.43
CA LEU A 1033 32.92 18.59 -8.34
C LEU A 1033 31.71 19.54 -8.47
N CYS A 1034 30.54 19.08 -8.91
CA CYS A 1034 29.33 19.94 -8.89
C CYS A 1034 28.64 20.00 -7.52
N ASN A 1035 28.73 18.95 -6.69
CA ASN A 1035 28.04 18.92 -5.39
C ASN A 1035 28.78 19.63 -4.24
N HIS A 1036 30.06 20.00 -4.40
CA HIS A 1036 30.83 20.59 -3.29
C HIS A 1036 30.60 22.09 -3.05
N ILE A 1037 29.96 22.82 -3.97
CA ILE A 1037 29.57 24.22 -3.71
C ILE A 1037 28.12 24.33 -3.22
N PHE A 1038 27.21 23.47 -3.70
CA PHE A 1038 25.88 23.35 -3.07
C PHE A 1038 25.95 22.83 -1.63
N ALA A 1039 26.96 22.01 -1.29
CA ALA A 1039 27.23 21.60 0.09
C ALA A 1039 27.71 22.73 1.03
N LEU A 1040 27.98 23.95 0.54
CA LEU A 1040 28.26 25.13 1.37
C LEU A 1040 27.00 25.93 1.75
N CYS A 1041 25.81 25.43 1.43
CA CYS A 1041 24.53 26.12 1.67
C CYS A 1041 23.70 25.57 2.86
N SER A 1042 24.20 24.63 3.67
CA SER A 1042 23.37 24.03 4.74
C SER A 1042 23.99 23.89 6.15
N ASP A 1043 25.30 24.05 6.37
CA ASP A 1043 25.88 23.86 7.73
C ASP A 1043 26.96 24.88 8.14
N TRP A 1044 26.52 25.98 8.77
CA TRP A 1044 27.43 27.01 9.31
C TRP A 1044 28.22 26.52 10.55
N PHE A 1045 27.62 25.63 11.36
CA PHE A 1045 28.27 25.07 12.56
C PHE A 1045 29.39 24.08 12.22
N VAL A 1046 29.19 23.21 11.22
CA VAL A 1046 30.23 22.29 10.74
C VAL A 1046 31.40 23.08 10.15
N PHE A 1047 31.13 24.20 9.47
CA PHE A 1047 32.14 25.07 8.88
C PHE A 1047 33.05 25.76 9.92
N VAL A 1048 32.51 26.28 11.03
CA VAL A 1048 33.32 26.85 12.13
C VAL A 1048 34.23 25.77 12.74
N PHE A 1049 33.71 24.56 12.96
CA PHE A 1049 34.50 23.42 13.43
C PHE A 1049 35.59 23.04 12.43
N HIS A 1050 35.30 23.04 11.13
CA HIS A 1050 36.26 22.70 10.08
C HIS A 1050 37.39 23.74 9.96
N ILE A 1051 37.08 25.05 10.09
CA ILE A 1051 38.08 26.12 10.17
C ILE A 1051 39.00 25.91 11.39
N MET A 1052 38.41 25.72 12.58
CA MET A 1052 39.20 25.49 13.81
C MET A 1052 40.05 24.22 13.73
N TYR A 1053 39.60 23.18 13.04
CA TYR A 1053 40.32 21.93 12.86
C TYR A 1053 41.47 22.05 11.84
N CYS A 1054 41.22 22.70 10.69
CA CYS A 1054 42.20 22.87 9.62
C CYS A 1054 43.31 23.88 9.95
N PHE A 1055 43.00 24.98 10.66
CA PHE A 1055 44.03 25.94 11.10
C PHE A 1055 44.88 25.46 12.28
N LYS A 1056 44.43 24.45 13.05
CA LYS A 1056 45.21 23.85 14.14
C LYS A 1056 46.53 23.21 13.70
N ASN A 1057 46.71 23.00 12.39
CA ASN A 1057 47.88 22.35 11.79
C ASN A 1057 48.75 23.29 10.91
N ARG A 1058 48.59 24.62 10.96
CA ARG A 1058 49.51 25.57 10.27
C ARG A 1058 49.87 26.78 11.15
N ASN A 1059 51.16 26.96 11.41
CA ASN A 1059 51.70 28.11 12.15
C ASN A 1059 51.96 29.30 11.20
N SER A 1060 51.04 30.26 11.13
CA SER A 1060 51.25 31.56 10.49
C SER A 1060 50.50 32.68 11.24
N ASP A 1061 51.19 33.78 11.53
CA ASP A 1061 50.67 34.88 12.37
C ASP A 1061 49.54 35.70 11.73
N GLN A 1062 49.39 35.63 10.39
CA GLN A 1062 48.27 36.29 9.70
C GLN A 1062 46.94 35.56 9.97
N ASP A 1063 46.97 34.24 10.07
CA ASP A 1063 45.76 33.42 10.25
C ASP A 1063 45.13 33.61 11.64
N THR A 1064 45.96 33.81 12.66
CA THR A 1064 45.52 34.12 14.04
C THR A 1064 44.75 35.43 14.14
N LYS A 1065 45.08 36.43 13.31
CA LYS A 1065 44.32 37.70 13.24
C LYS A 1065 42.95 37.52 12.57
N ILE A 1066 42.88 36.68 11.53
CA ILE A 1066 41.62 36.36 10.85
C ILE A 1066 40.68 35.62 11.80
N ILE A 1067 41.19 34.61 12.53
CA ILE A 1067 40.41 33.90 13.56
C ILE A 1067 39.86 34.86 14.62
N ARG A 1068 40.67 35.82 15.10
CA ARG A 1068 40.20 36.85 16.04
C ARG A 1068 39.13 37.77 15.44
N LEU A 1069 39.25 38.21 14.18
CA LEU A 1069 38.22 39.03 13.51
C LEU A 1069 36.91 38.26 13.33
N SER A 1070 36.98 36.99 12.92
CA SER A 1070 35.80 36.13 12.76
C SER A 1070 35.06 35.91 14.08
N ILE A 1071 35.81 35.72 15.18
CA ILE A 1071 35.22 35.63 16.53
C ILE A 1071 34.61 36.97 16.96
N PHE A 1072 35.26 38.10 16.66
CA PHE A 1072 34.74 39.43 17.01
C PHE A 1072 33.42 39.76 16.31
N LEU A 1073 33.23 39.30 15.07
CA LEU A 1073 31.96 39.46 14.33
C LEU A 1073 30.81 38.61 14.88
N ILE A 1074 31.11 37.55 15.64
CA ILE A 1074 30.14 36.63 16.28
C ILE A 1074 29.80 37.09 17.71
N ALA A 1075 30.73 37.78 18.39
CA ALA A 1075 30.58 38.15 19.80
C ALA A 1075 29.61 39.31 20.07
N ASP A 1076 29.26 40.11 19.06
CA ASP A 1076 28.46 41.34 19.19
C ASP A 1076 26.93 41.11 19.11
N GLU A 1077 26.47 39.84 19.13
CA GLU A 1077 25.04 39.46 19.16
C GLU A 1077 24.53 39.11 20.58
N CYS A 1078 25.17 39.64 21.63
CA CYS A 1078 24.76 39.43 23.03
C CYS A 1078 24.81 40.73 23.87
N SER A 1079 24.14 41.78 23.38
CA SER A 1079 23.86 42.98 24.19
C SER A 1079 22.70 43.81 23.63
N VAL A 1080 21.48 43.45 23.99
CA VAL A 1080 20.37 44.43 24.06
C VAL A 1080 20.27 44.85 25.52
N VAL A 1081 20.73 46.07 25.82
CA VAL A 1081 20.52 46.70 27.12
C VAL A 1081 19.20 47.45 27.06
N THR A 1082 18.26 47.05 27.91
CA THR A 1082 17.09 47.86 28.26
C THR A 1082 17.56 49.06 29.08
N GLU A 1083 17.32 50.28 28.61
CA GLU A 1083 17.33 51.46 29.47
C GLU A 1083 15.89 51.87 29.78
N ASP A 1084 15.53 51.82 31.06
CA ASP A 1084 14.64 52.82 31.64
C ASP A 1084 15.30 53.42 32.89
N GLN A 1085 15.09 54.70 33.15
CA GLN A 1085 15.99 55.50 34.00
C GLN A 1085 15.56 55.52 35.47
N THR A 1086 16.52 55.50 36.41
CA THR A 1086 16.70 56.59 37.41
C THR A 1086 17.92 56.43 38.34
N MET A 1087 18.70 57.52 38.46
CA MET A 1087 19.53 58.01 39.60
C MET A 1087 20.13 56.98 40.60
N ALA A 1088 21.44 56.97 40.90
CA ALA A 1088 22.20 58.13 41.39
C ALA A 1088 23.74 57.90 41.47
N SER A 1089 24.46 59.04 41.58
CA SER A 1089 25.88 59.23 41.94
C SER A 1089 26.53 58.27 42.96
N GLY A 1090 27.85 57.99 42.94
CA GLY A 1090 28.91 58.47 42.05
C GLY A 1090 30.25 58.78 42.77
N LYS A 1091 31.35 58.77 41.99
CA LYS A 1091 32.70 59.31 42.27
C LYS A 1091 33.60 58.69 43.34
N ASP A 1092 34.81 58.32 42.91
CA ASP A 1092 36.15 58.86 43.28
C ASP A 1092 37.22 57.76 43.04
N SER A 1093 38.49 57.97 42.65
CA SER A 1093 39.29 59.05 42.05
C SER A 1093 40.76 58.59 42.13
N GLN A 1094 41.56 58.69 41.06
CA GLN A 1094 42.99 59.12 41.02
C GLN A 1094 43.82 58.54 39.84
N GLU A 1095 44.46 59.46 39.09
CA GLU A 1095 45.85 59.50 38.56
C GLU A 1095 46.48 58.20 37.97
N CYS A 1096 47.08 58.19 36.75
CA CYS A 1096 48.11 59.11 36.23
C CYS A 1096 48.19 59.18 34.67
N SER A 1097 48.39 60.40 34.11
CA SER A 1097 49.28 60.83 32.98
C SER A 1097 49.71 59.84 31.85
N ILE A 1098 49.74 60.13 30.54
CA ILE A 1098 49.98 61.38 29.75
C ILE A 1098 49.36 61.26 28.32
N ASP A 1099 48.60 62.29 27.91
CA ASP A 1099 48.58 63.14 26.68
C ASP A 1099 49.05 62.57 25.29
N ILE A 1100 48.55 63.00 24.09
CA ILE A 1100 48.08 64.30 23.56
C ILE A 1100 47.01 64.14 22.42
N GLU A 1101 45.87 64.87 22.52
CA GLU A 1101 45.12 65.69 21.50
C GLU A 1101 44.81 65.18 20.05
N ASN A 1102 43.80 65.66 19.28
CA ASN A 1102 42.59 66.51 19.43
C ASN A 1102 41.67 66.28 18.16
N VAL A 1103 40.33 66.13 18.22
CA VAL A 1103 39.24 67.18 18.26
C VAL A 1103 38.99 67.89 16.89
N PRO A 1104 37.77 68.32 16.46
CA PRO A 1104 36.38 68.11 16.94
C PRO A 1104 35.28 67.98 15.79
N PRO A 1105 34.01 68.52 15.82
CA PRO A 1105 32.79 67.67 15.69
C PRO A 1105 31.65 68.28 14.79
N ALA A 1106 30.37 68.12 15.22
CA ALA A 1106 29.10 68.79 14.79
C ALA A 1106 28.35 68.18 13.57
N ASP A 1107 27.00 68.26 13.44
CA ASP A 1107 25.88 68.44 14.39
C ASP A 1107 24.53 68.09 13.70
N SER A 1108 23.51 67.77 14.51
CA SER A 1108 22.05 67.91 14.25
C SER A 1108 21.28 67.08 13.18
N ALA A 1109 20.06 66.67 13.60
CA ALA A 1109 18.76 66.80 12.89
C ALA A 1109 18.01 65.54 12.34
N HIS A 1110 16.78 65.40 12.87
CA HIS A 1110 15.54 64.84 12.28
C HIS A 1110 15.36 63.35 11.93
N GLN A 1111 14.73 62.64 12.87
CA GLN A 1111 13.54 61.80 12.73
C GLN A 1111 12.82 61.79 11.36
N VAL A 1112 12.70 60.59 10.77
CA VAL A 1112 11.63 60.20 9.83
C VAL A 1112 11.24 58.76 10.15
N ASP A 1113 9.96 58.50 10.42
CA ASP A 1113 9.46 57.17 10.76
C ASP A 1113 9.34 56.25 9.53
N GLY A 1114 9.71 54.99 9.72
CA GLY A 1114 9.48 53.87 8.79
C GLY A 1114 9.55 52.55 9.57
N PRO A 1115 8.68 51.56 9.29
CA PRO A 1115 8.55 50.38 10.14
C PRO A 1115 9.80 49.50 10.06
N ILE A 1116 10.44 49.26 11.21
CA ILE A 1116 11.53 48.29 11.34
C ILE A 1116 10.92 46.88 11.27
N ILE A 1117 11.11 46.19 10.14
CA ILE A 1117 10.73 44.80 10.01
C ILE A 1117 11.84 43.94 10.63
N LEU A 1118 11.53 43.24 11.72
CA LEU A 1118 12.41 42.25 12.34
C LEU A 1118 12.46 40.97 11.47
N TRP A 1119 13.56 40.78 10.76
CA TRP A 1119 13.85 39.55 10.00
C TRP A 1119 14.85 38.66 10.75
N SER A 1120 14.68 37.34 10.62
CA SER A 1120 15.44 36.34 11.37
C SER A 1120 16.84 36.06 10.81
N LYS A 1121 17.87 36.45 11.58
CA LYS A 1121 19.17 35.76 11.73
C LYS A 1121 20.02 35.48 10.47
N GLY A 1122 20.93 36.41 10.14
CA GLY A 1122 22.31 36.13 9.69
C GLY A 1122 22.59 35.49 8.31
N THR A 1123 21.92 34.40 7.95
CA THR A 1123 22.20 33.64 6.71
C THR A 1123 21.86 34.42 5.44
N ASP A 1124 20.79 35.21 5.47
CA ASP A 1124 20.28 35.91 4.29
C ASP A 1124 21.22 37.04 3.86
N PHE A 1125 21.81 37.76 4.82
CA PHE A 1125 22.83 38.79 4.54
C PHE A 1125 24.04 38.23 3.80
N PHE A 1126 24.59 37.08 4.24
CA PHE A 1126 25.72 36.46 3.56
C PHE A 1126 25.35 35.86 2.20
N ASN A 1127 24.12 35.36 2.03
CA ASN A 1127 23.65 34.88 0.74
C ASN A 1127 23.45 36.02 -0.27
N CYS A 1128 22.86 37.15 0.15
CA CYS A 1128 22.74 38.36 -0.67
C CYS A 1128 24.10 39.01 -0.98
N LEU A 1129 25.09 38.93 -0.08
CA LEU A 1129 26.45 39.45 -0.30
C LEU A 1129 27.25 38.65 -1.34
N ARG A 1130 27.07 37.33 -1.41
CA ARG A 1130 27.84 36.42 -2.28
C ARG A 1130 27.71 36.79 -3.77
N MET A 1131 26.49 37.11 -4.21
CA MET A 1131 26.14 37.39 -5.61
C MET A 1131 26.90 38.58 -6.23
N PRO A 1132 26.80 39.83 -5.69
CA PRO A 1132 27.50 40.97 -6.26
C PRO A 1132 29.02 40.83 -6.17
N VAL A 1133 29.55 40.20 -5.11
CA VAL A 1133 31.00 40.01 -4.95
C VAL A 1133 31.54 39.04 -6.01
N LEU A 1134 30.87 37.91 -6.27
CA LEU A 1134 31.28 36.98 -7.33
C LEU A 1134 31.21 37.60 -8.73
N HIS A 1135 30.14 38.35 -9.02
CA HIS A 1135 29.98 39.05 -10.31
C HIS A 1135 31.14 40.02 -10.57
N LEU A 1136 31.44 40.91 -9.61
CA LEU A 1136 32.49 41.93 -9.76
C LEU A 1136 33.90 41.30 -9.79
N VAL A 1137 34.13 40.22 -9.04
CA VAL A 1137 35.38 39.45 -9.10
C VAL A 1137 35.60 38.82 -10.46
N ASN A 1138 34.55 38.26 -11.09
CA ASN A 1138 34.65 37.68 -12.42
C ASN A 1138 35.12 38.74 -13.44
N LYS A 1139 34.41 39.88 -13.51
CA LYS A 1139 34.71 40.98 -14.45
C LYS A 1139 36.12 41.55 -14.26
N ALA A 1140 36.57 41.70 -13.02
CA ALA A 1140 37.93 42.15 -12.72
C ALA A 1140 38.99 41.13 -13.14
N LEU A 1141 38.72 39.83 -12.96
CA LEU A 1141 39.59 38.75 -13.39
C LEU A 1141 39.69 38.67 -14.91
N THR A 1142 38.57 38.81 -15.64
CA THR A 1142 38.55 38.89 -17.12
C THR A 1142 39.42 40.06 -17.61
N ARG A 1143 39.22 41.28 -17.10
CA ARG A 1143 40.04 42.45 -17.46
C ARG A 1143 41.52 42.29 -17.09
N TYR A 1144 41.83 41.63 -15.98
CA TYR A 1144 43.21 41.34 -15.58
C TYR A 1144 43.89 40.40 -16.60
N LEU A 1145 43.19 39.37 -17.07
CA LEU A 1145 43.69 38.44 -18.09
C LEU A 1145 43.84 39.13 -19.46
N GLU A 1146 42.89 39.98 -19.86
CA GLU A 1146 43.01 40.82 -21.06
C GLU A 1146 44.28 41.70 -21.01
N SER A 1147 44.57 42.31 -19.86
CA SER A 1147 45.77 43.17 -19.67
C SER A 1147 47.11 42.43 -19.73
N ARG A 1148 47.12 41.10 -19.61
CA ARG A 1148 48.32 40.26 -19.78
C ARG A 1148 48.49 39.73 -21.21
N CYS A 1149 47.46 39.83 -22.06
CA CYS A 1149 47.50 39.36 -23.44
C CYS A 1149 48.10 40.41 -24.40
N ASN A 1150 49.42 40.52 -24.44
CA ASN A 1150 50.15 41.38 -25.40
C ASN A 1150 50.11 40.86 -26.86
N GLY A 1151 49.06 40.15 -27.28
CA GLY A 1151 49.05 39.30 -28.48
C GLY A 1151 47.93 39.51 -29.49
N CYS A 1152 46.92 40.36 -29.24
CA CYS A 1152 45.77 40.54 -30.14
C CYS A 1152 45.21 41.98 -30.13
N GLN A 1153 45.91 42.94 -30.77
CA GLN A 1153 45.23 44.15 -31.27
C GLN A 1153 44.55 43.82 -32.60
N ILE A 1154 43.23 43.64 -32.58
CA ILE A 1154 42.43 43.19 -33.73
C ILE A 1154 41.32 44.20 -34.01
N THR A 1155 41.40 44.86 -35.16
CA THR A 1155 40.47 45.91 -35.61
C THR A 1155 39.49 45.43 -36.69
N HIS A 1156 39.36 44.11 -36.92
CA HIS A 1156 38.53 43.57 -38.00
C HIS A 1156 37.68 42.36 -37.57
N ALA A 1157 36.42 42.33 -38.03
CA ALA A 1157 35.37 41.43 -37.50
C ALA A 1157 35.63 39.92 -37.72
N ILE A 1158 36.29 39.54 -38.82
CA ILE A 1158 36.53 38.12 -39.17
C ILE A 1158 37.51 37.44 -38.20
N GLN A 1159 38.38 38.20 -37.52
CA GLN A 1159 39.32 37.66 -36.55
C GLN A 1159 38.69 37.39 -35.17
N ARG A 1160 37.40 37.70 -34.95
CA ARG A 1160 36.66 37.32 -33.72
C ARG A 1160 36.41 35.81 -33.60
N GLN A 1161 36.68 35.02 -34.64
CA GLN A 1161 36.48 33.56 -34.65
C GLN A 1161 37.71 32.75 -34.26
N HIS A 1162 38.81 33.39 -33.82
CA HIS A 1162 39.94 32.70 -33.20
C HIS A 1162 39.94 32.90 -31.68
N THR A 1163 39.83 31.81 -30.94
CA THR A 1163 40.15 31.78 -29.51
C THR A 1163 41.62 32.14 -29.30
N CYS A 1164 41.89 33.09 -28.40
CA CYS A 1164 43.25 33.40 -27.98
C CYS A 1164 43.93 32.12 -27.42
N PRO A 1165 45.16 31.76 -27.81
CA PRO A 1165 45.81 30.53 -27.37
C PRO A 1165 46.29 30.55 -25.90
N PHE A 1166 45.88 31.56 -25.13
CA PHE A 1166 46.19 31.67 -23.71
C PHE A 1166 45.04 31.08 -22.88
N GLU A 1167 45.05 29.76 -22.69
CA GLU A 1167 44.18 29.11 -21.69
C GLU A 1167 44.71 29.43 -20.28
N PRO A 1168 43.93 30.12 -19.41
CA PRO A 1168 44.31 30.31 -18.02
C PRO A 1168 44.24 28.98 -17.28
N HIS A 1169 45.36 28.58 -16.66
CA HIS A 1169 45.43 27.36 -15.83
C HIS A 1169 44.45 27.45 -14.65
N ASP A 1170 43.77 26.35 -14.29
CA ASP A 1170 42.65 26.32 -13.33
C ASP A 1170 42.94 26.99 -11.97
N ARG A 1171 44.22 27.03 -11.55
CA ARG A 1171 44.70 27.67 -10.31
C ARG A 1171 45.09 29.15 -10.43
N ILE A 1172 44.81 29.84 -11.55
CA ILE A 1172 45.33 31.20 -11.82
C ILE A 1172 44.97 32.21 -10.71
N TYR A 1173 43.75 32.12 -10.17
CA TYR A 1173 43.28 32.96 -9.07
C TYR A 1173 44.10 32.76 -7.79
N GLN A 1174 44.57 31.54 -7.52
CA GLN A 1174 45.41 31.21 -6.36
C GLN A 1174 46.87 31.66 -6.55
N THR A 1175 47.42 31.54 -7.77
CA THR A 1175 48.81 31.94 -8.07
C THR A 1175 49.01 33.45 -8.20
N ASP A 1176 48.03 34.18 -8.74
CA ASP A 1176 48.10 35.64 -8.91
C ASP A 1176 47.32 36.42 -7.85
N PHE A 1177 46.73 35.74 -6.85
CA PHE A 1177 45.86 36.31 -5.81
C PHE A 1177 46.41 37.61 -5.21
N ASP A 1178 47.65 37.58 -4.75
CA ASP A 1178 48.27 38.68 -4.01
C ASP A 1178 48.56 39.91 -4.92
N GLY A 1179 48.56 39.72 -6.25
CA GLY A 1179 48.62 40.81 -7.25
C GLY A 1179 47.25 41.24 -7.80
N LEU A 1180 46.20 40.43 -7.61
CA LEU A 1180 44.83 40.72 -8.01
C LEU A 1180 44.05 41.48 -6.92
N MET A 1181 44.22 41.07 -5.66
CA MET A 1181 43.47 41.59 -4.51
C MET A 1181 43.58 43.11 -4.28
N PRO A 1182 44.76 43.75 -4.40
CA PRO A 1182 44.86 45.21 -4.26
C PRO A 1182 44.16 46.00 -5.37
N LYS A 1183 43.87 45.36 -6.51
CA LYS A 1183 43.10 45.96 -7.62
C LYS A 1183 41.59 45.70 -7.50
N LEU A 1184 41.20 44.66 -6.76
CA LEU A 1184 39.81 44.32 -6.45
C LEU A 1184 39.24 45.16 -5.31
N ILE A 1185 39.96 45.25 -4.19
CA ILE A 1185 39.48 45.98 -2.99
C ILE A 1185 39.76 47.48 -3.14
N THR A 1186 39.08 48.11 -4.11
CA THR A 1186 39.00 49.58 -4.17
C THR A 1186 37.92 50.08 -3.19
N PRO A 1187 37.97 51.35 -2.73
CA PRO A 1187 36.89 51.92 -1.92
C PRO A 1187 35.52 51.83 -2.62
N TRP A 1188 35.51 51.96 -3.95
CA TRP A 1188 34.32 51.95 -4.79
C TRP A 1188 33.71 50.54 -4.96
N PHE A 1189 34.53 49.47 -4.93
CA PHE A 1189 34.02 48.09 -4.91
C PHE A 1189 33.13 47.84 -3.68
N ILE A 1190 33.60 48.30 -2.51
CA ILE A 1190 32.87 48.17 -1.24
C ILE A 1190 31.62 49.04 -1.25
N GLU A 1191 31.71 50.25 -1.82
CA GLU A 1191 30.58 51.18 -1.98
C GLU A 1191 29.47 50.58 -2.85
N GLY A 1192 29.81 49.98 -4.01
CA GLY A 1192 28.82 49.34 -4.88
C GLY A 1192 28.14 48.15 -4.22
N VAL A 1193 28.90 47.27 -3.56
CA VAL A 1193 28.34 46.13 -2.80
C VAL A 1193 27.45 46.62 -1.64
N HIS A 1194 27.79 47.73 -0.98
CA HIS A 1194 26.94 48.33 0.05
C HIS A 1194 25.64 48.91 -0.52
N GLN A 1195 25.69 49.66 -1.64
CA GLN A 1195 24.51 50.20 -2.29
C GLN A 1195 23.54 49.11 -2.76
N TYR A 1196 24.06 48.00 -3.30
CA TYR A 1196 23.25 46.84 -3.67
C TYR A 1196 22.55 46.20 -2.45
N LEU A 1197 23.23 46.15 -1.30
CA LEU A 1197 22.63 45.67 -0.05
C LEU A 1197 21.56 46.64 0.47
N ASP A 1198 21.79 47.95 0.41
CA ASP A 1198 20.81 48.98 0.76
C ASP A 1198 19.55 48.89 -0.12
N GLU A 1199 19.69 48.65 -1.44
CA GLU A 1199 18.54 48.44 -2.37
C GLU A 1199 17.73 47.18 -2.05
N TYR A 1200 18.36 46.17 -1.44
CA TYR A 1200 17.70 44.98 -0.88
C TYR A 1200 17.32 45.13 0.60
N SER A 1201 17.28 46.37 1.12
CA SER A 1201 16.89 46.75 2.50
C SER A 1201 17.83 46.27 3.62
N PHE A 1202 19.07 45.88 3.31
CA PHE A 1202 20.09 45.50 4.29
C PHE A 1202 20.96 46.70 4.72
N LEU A 1203 20.44 47.53 5.62
CA LEU A 1203 21.14 48.71 6.19
C LEU A 1203 22.31 48.29 7.11
N VAL A 1204 23.48 48.00 6.54
CA VAL A 1204 24.66 47.47 7.26
C VAL A 1204 25.88 48.37 7.10
N LYS A 1205 26.45 48.85 8.22
CA LYS A 1205 27.63 49.74 8.24
C LYS A 1205 28.75 49.29 7.27
N LYS A 1206 29.27 50.24 6.48
CA LYS A 1206 30.30 50.02 5.45
C LYS A 1206 31.56 49.29 5.95
N GLU A 1207 32.00 49.49 7.20
CA GLU A 1207 33.14 48.71 7.73
C GLU A 1207 32.81 47.20 7.89
N ARG A 1208 31.56 46.86 8.22
CA ARG A 1208 31.10 45.47 8.39
C ARG A 1208 30.96 44.78 7.03
N VAL A 1209 30.42 45.48 6.03
CA VAL A 1209 30.41 45.01 4.62
C VAL A 1209 31.85 44.80 4.12
N LYS A 1210 32.75 45.77 4.35
CA LYS A 1210 34.18 45.65 3.99
C LYS A 1210 34.84 44.41 4.59
N MET A 1211 34.62 44.14 5.88
CA MET A 1211 35.17 42.95 6.54
C MET A 1211 34.58 41.65 5.97
N ALA A 1212 33.26 41.58 5.76
CA ALA A 1212 32.60 40.40 5.19
C ALA A 1212 33.09 40.09 3.76
N VAL A 1213 33.24 41.11 2.91
CA VAL A 1213 33.81 41.00 1.56
C VAL A 1213 35.24 40.48 1.60
N VAL A 1214 36.10 41.04 2.47
CA VAL A 1214 37.51 40.60 2.59
C VAL A 1214 37.62 39.15 3.04
N VAL A 1215 36.81 38.72 4.01
CA VAL A 1215 36.76 37.32 4.46
C VAL A 1215 36.31 36.39 3.32
N PHE A 1216 35.26 36.77 2.58
CA PHE A 1216 34.77 35.97 1.47
C PHE A 1216 35.78 35.85 0.31
N LEU A 1217 36.47 36.93 -0.06
CA LEU A 1217 37.55 36.89 -1.05
C LEU A 1217 38.72 36.00 -0.59
N GLN A 1218 39.05 36.02 0.70
CA GLN A 1218 40.09 35.15 1.26
C GLN A 1218 39.68 33.67 1.27
N MET A 1219 38.38 33.36 1.49
CA MET A 1219 37.85 32.00 1.34
C MET A 1219 37.98 31.48 -0.10
N LEU A 1220 37.81 32.35 -1.11
CA LEU A 1220 38.05 31.97 -2.50
C LEU A 1220 39.52 31.58 -2.74
N LYS A 1221 40.52 32.09 -2.01
CA LYS A 1221 41.95 31.73 -2.22
C LYS A 1221 42.26 30.22 -2.07
N SER A 1222 41.45 29.49 -1.30
CA SER A 1222 41.66 28.06 -1.03
C SER A 1222 41.25 27.13 -2.18
N GLU A 1223 40.38 27.57 -3.09
CA GLU A 1223 39.78 26.71 -4.12
C GLU A 1223 40.66 26.58 -5.38
N SER A 1224 40.68 25.38 -5.99
CA SER A 1224 41.64 25.08 -7.08
C SER A 1224 41.07 25.14 -8.51
N LEU A 1225 39.76 25.38 -8.66
CA LEU A 1225 39.03 25.31 -9.95
C LEU A 1225 38.12 26.53 -10.21
N ILE A 1226 38.37 27.62 -9.49
CA ILE A 1226 37.52 28.82 -9.40
C ILE A 1226 37.14 29.41 -10.76
N TYR A 1227 38.06 29.48 -11.72
CA TYR A 1227 37.84 30.20 -12.97
C TYR A 1227 36.68 29.63 -13.79
N ARG A 1228 36.63 28.30 -13.96
CA ARG A 1228 35.53 27.63 -14.68
C ARG A 1228 34.23 27.71 -13.90
N THR A 1229 34.30 27.59 -12.57
CA THR A 1229 33.12 27.56 -11.71
C THR A 1229 32.44 28.92 -11.58
N ILE A 1230 33.20 30.01 -11.45
CA ILE A 1230 32.63 31.37 -11.44
C ILE A 1230 31.96 31.68 -12.77
N HIS A 1231 32.57 31.34 -13.91
CA HIS A 1231 31.94 31.54 -15.22
C HIS A 1231 30.63 30.75 -15.36
N HIS A 1232 30.62 29.47 -14.97
CA HIS A 1232 29.42 28.64 -15.05
C HIS A 1232 28.31 29.09 -14.09
N MET A 1233 28.64 29.61 -12.90
CA MET A 1233 27.66 30.25 -12.01
C MET A 1233 27.15 31.58 -12.59
N TYR A 1234 28.03 32.40 -13.15
CA TYR A 1234 27.68 33.68 -13.77
C TYR A 1234 26.67 33.50 -14.92
N ASP A 1235 26.96 32.59 -15.86
CA ASP A 1235 26.12 32.36 -17.04
C ASP A 1235 24.71 31.84 -16.68
N ASN A 1236 24.58 31.08 -15.59
CA ASN A 1236 23.30 30.58 -15.08
C ASN A 1236 22.50 31.62 -14.26
N LEU A 1237 23.15 32.67 -13.73
CA LEU A 1237 22.53 33.58 -12.75
C LEU A 1237 22.27 35.00 -13.29
N VAL A 1238 22.99 35.45 -14.31
CA VAL A 1238 22.76 36.77 -14.94
C VAL A 1238 21.41 36.86 -15.67
N LEU A 1239 20.78 35.72 -15.97
CA LEU A 1239 19.43 35.65 -16.56
C LEU A 1239 18.29 35.93 -15.54
N ILE A 1240 18.59 36.16 -14.26
CA ILE A 1240 17.59 36.14 -13.17
C ILE A 1240 17.37 37.51 -12.49
N ASP A 1241 18.33 38.45 -12.53
CA ASP A 1241 18.18 39.76 -11.84
C ASP A 1241 18.73 40.93 -12.68
N GLU A 1242 17.82 41.76 -13.22
CA GLU A 1242 18.13 42.98 -13.98
C GLU A 1242 18.92 44.03 -13.17
N LYS A 1243 18.82 44.04 -11.83
CA LYS A 1243 19.49 45.05 -10.99
C LYS A 1243 21.00 44.90 -10.97
N ILE A 1244 21.52 43.70 -11.25
CA ILE A 1244 22.95 43.42 -11.30
C ILE A 1244 23.64 44.20 -12.46
N GLU A 1245 22.92 44.57 -13.53
CA GLU A 1245 23.47 45.45 -14.57
C GLU A 1245 23.76 46.89 -14.08
N GLY A 1246 23.04 47.35 -13.04
CA GLY A 1246 23.25 48.66 -12.42
C GLY A 1246 24.62 48.75 -11.73
N LEU A 1247 24.97 47.70 -10.98
CA LEU A 1247 26.30 47.50 -10.40
C LEU A 1247 27.40 47.52 -11.45
N GLU A 1248 27.18 46.86 -12.59
CA GLU A 1248 28.18 46.80 -13.66
C GLU A 1248 28.48 48.21 -14.21
N LYS A 1249 27.47 49.07 -14.40
CA LYS A 1249 27.70 50.48 -14.81
C LYS A 1249 28.53 51.26 -13.78
N ILE A 1250 28.24 51.14 -12.49
CA ILE A 1250 28.96 51.84 -11.42
C ILE A 1250 30.43 51.40 -11.35
N PHE A 1251 30.68 50.10 -11.47
CA PHE A 1251 32.03 49.52 -11.49
C PHE A 1251 32.82 49.86 -12.76
N LEU A 1252 32.19 49.80 -13.94
CA LEU A 1252 32.82 50.17 -15.21
C LEU A 1252 33.16 51.67 -15.31
N LEU A 1253 32.36 52.54 -14.69
CA LEU A 1253 32.61 53.99 -14.62
C LEU A 1253 33.79 54.38 -13.70
N THR A 1254 34.15 53.52 -12.74
CA THR A 1254 35.19 53.80 -11.72
C THR A 1254 36.47 52.98 -11.87
N CYS A 1255 36.48 51.97 -12.75
CA CYS A 1255 37.68 51.21 -13.16
C CYS A 1255 38.19 51.60 -14.56
N MET A 1256 38.10 52.89 -14.93
CA MET A 1256 38.84 53.51 -16.04
C MET A 1256 39.97 54.39 -15.52
#